data_AF-A0A819TVX1-F1
#
_entry.id   AF-A0A819TVX1-F1
#
_cell.length_a   1.000
_cell.length_b   1.000
_cell.length_c   1.000
_cell.angle_alpha   90.00
_cell.angle_beta   90.00
_cell.angle_gamma   90.00
#
_symmetry.space_group_name_H-M   'P 1'
#
loop_
_entity.id
_entity.type
_entity.pdbx_description
1 polymer ?
#
loop_
_entity_poly.entity_id
_entity_poly.type
_entity_poly.pdbx_seq_one_letter_code
_entity_poly.pdbx_strand_id
1 'polypeptide(L)'
;MEPDRNSHRHGGCIKFLSDFRALFIKTFLLAIRKPGQTITEILLAYTFMGFLLGMRYILDRRYSSAYRIPAFRPQDALFFNTSANVIYYYPGNTCAETIVNNAIDDITAEWPTFNNTIQVMTDPTLASTPNTTILSIYAFIYFTNLDSCTDASTMPDEVQYTLRLQENGPFYYRAQSVKISPNDYMWKRAPEDFCQGNSTIANYTNRFVGIQYSIDMNIIKYVTNTTQDLTSSIFLNHFGCPQVTIDQLYSIYSFFIPIFFSIIFVVTFIMNVGYIVEERENKTKEYLRIYGLRTWINNLVWVTRSMIIYFVLIGVVTGLSMLVMPSSGARANSISKALFNSTHWTVLWTILFVYSIQVSAFSVLFGQFFKRPLLAKLLGFVVWVITFIDFYPGVPVGARYFLCIFPNTGLMFCLQVLLQYERRTIGITTFSQLYSNIFPYPLYIGICLLLMLIYSVIYLFLAIYVERVNPGEFGVAQSWNYLFKRSYWKPSATSVVKPSDSNGHVKNARNGHIGDGNTNWIEMNSMKNKKDPSLIISHLTKKFGKFEAVSDLSLKFYAGEVCSLLGHNGAGKTTTTFILVGMLEATSGQVTIEGLDSREHIQDVRKILGFCPQYDILYDELSVKEHLELVGKMRHMKPEMMEQAIETTLQLIGLVNDRQTLSKNLSGGMKRRLSIGISFMGDPKILILDEPTSGIDPYNRRLIWTIIRKMKESGKCIILTTHFLEEADVLSDRIAIMTSGRLQANGTPDFLKSQIEFEYRLFIDKQETYPNERVTVFIQKYLPNIVLERESSSEMVFGIRRNESKEIGRLVHALDEEKMNIGVDHYGLSMTTIEEVFLRLIQEAEEEEVIKHGAASSQELANKVFRAEHEREDGFRLFWLRIGALLIKRIHVLRRQYVFIVGFFLLPILIEIIIVSVLPSPQDIQASLVQNNHLTGAQVTFKPSIYNPQTIVSYANNNGSNARTNLMNYLQNTGATIDEISSDTVLSYVQNRYYASEDIFVNKYQIALALYNNLTSTSPSLTFNSYFSTV
;
A
#
# COMPACT_ATOMS: atom_id res chain seq x y z
N MET A 1 -20.52 51.74 -11.73
CA MET A 1 -19.54 51.22 -10.75
C MET A 1 -19.82 49.74 -10.56
N GLU A 2 -19.23 48.91 -11.41
CA GLU A 2 -19.19 47.45 -11.23
C GLU A 2 -18.25 47.15 -10.05
N PRO A 3 -18.63 46.32 -9.07
CA PRO A 3 -17.70 45.95 -8.01
C PRO A 3 -16.75 44.86 -8.50
N ASP A 4 -15.48 45.04 -8.14
CA ASP A 4 -14.33 44.19 -8.42
C ASP A 4 -14.58 42.68 -8.28
N ARG A 5 -14.75 41.99 -9.42
CA ARG A 5 -14.61 40.53 -9.50
C ARG A 5 -13.16 40.05 -9.37
N ASN A 6 -12.18 40.95 -9.43
CA ASN A 6 -10.76 40.59 -9.38
C ASN A 6 -10.18 40.47 -7.94
N SER A 7 -10.79 41.09 -6.92
CA SER A 7 -10.31 40.99 -5.52
C SER A 7 -10.54 39.59 -4.91
N HIS A 8 -11.60 38.89 -5.33
CA HIS A 8 -11.90 37.53 -4.86
C HIS A 8 -10.92 36.46 -5.36
N ARG A 9 -10.28 36.64 -6.53
CA ARG A 9 -9.31 35.68 -7.07
C ARG A 9 -7.93 35.80 -6.41
N HIS A 10 -7.46 37.01 -6.11
CA HIS A 10 -6.19 37.20 -5.39
C HIS A 10 -6.27 36.83 -3.90
N GLY A 11 -7.40 37.07 -3.24
CA GLY A 11 -7.60 36.66 -1.85
C GLY A 11 -7.60 35.14 -1.63
N GLY A 12 -7.97 34.35 -2.63
CA GLY A 12 -8.02 32.88 -2.53
C GLY A 12 -6.64 32.21 -2.50
N CYS A 13 -5.69 32.72 -3.28
CA CYS A 13 -4.33 32.16 -3.36
C CYS A 13 -3.52 32.45 -2.09
N ILE A 14 -3.63 33.68 -1.56
CA ILE A 14 -2.96 34.11 -0.33
C ILE A 14 -3.47 33.29 0.88
N LYS A 15 -4.78 33.04 0.95
CA LYS A 15 -5.39 32.18 1.99
C LYS A 15 -4.88 30.74 1.92
N PHE A 16 -4.84 30.17 0.71
CA PHE A 16 -4.30 28.83 0.50
C PHE A 16 -2.84 28.70 0.96
N LEU A 17 -1.99 29.67 0.59
CA LEU A 17 -0.58 29.68 0.99
C LEU A 17 -0.42 29.80 2.52
N SER A 18 -1.24 30.62 3.17
CA SER A 18 -1.25 30.76 4.64
C SER A 18 -1.63 29.45 5.33
N ASP A 19 -2.71 28.82 4.90
CA ASP A 19 -3.20 27.54 5.44
C ASP A 19 -2.18 26.43 5.25
N PHE A 20 -1.63 26.34 4.04
CA PHE A 20 -0.61 25.36 3.70
C PHE A 20 0.66 25.56 4.55
N ARG A 21 1.13 26.80 4.68
CA ARG A 21 2.32 27.12 5.49
C ARG A 21 2.11 26.80 6.97
N ALA A 22 0.94 27.11 7.53
CA ALA A 22 0.63 26.84 8.93
C ALA A 22 0.62 25.33 9.23
N LEU A 23 -0.07 24.54 8.41
CA LEU A 23 -0.12 23.09 8.54
C LEU A 23 1.24 22.45 8.26
N PHE A 24 2.00 22.97 7.31
CA PHE A 24 3.34 22.48 7.02
C PHE A 24 4.29 22.72 8.19
N ILE A 25 4.27 23.92 8.80
CA ILE A 25 5.08 24.22 9.99
C ILE A 25 4.70 23.28 11.15
N LYS A 26 3.40 23.07 11.40
CA LYS A 26 2.93 22.06 12.38
C LYS A 26 3.60 20.71 12.10
N THR A 27 3.42 20.18 10.89
CA THR A 27 3.89 18.83 10.52
C THR A 27 5.42 18.72 10.58
N PHE A 28 6.13 19.79 10.25
CA PHE A 28 7.58 19.87 10.34
C PHE A 28 8.08 19.88 11.79
N LEU A 29 7.45 20.66 12.67
CA LEU A 29 7.77 20.67 14.11
C LEU A 29 7.53 19.30 14.75
N LEU A 30 6.41 18.64 14.41
CA LEU A 30 6.11 17.28 14.86
C LEU A 30 7.19 16.28 14.41
N ALA A 31 7.73 16.43 13.19
CA ALA A 31 8.79 15.57 12.68
C ALA A 31 10.13 15.79 13.40
N ILE A 32 10.52 17.05 13.66
CA ILE A 32 11.77 17.38 14.39
C ILE A 32 11.75 16.82 15.81
N ARG A 33 10.59 16.89 16.49
CA ARG A 33 10.45 16.48 17.89
C ARG A 33 10.26 14.97 18.08
N LYS A 34 10.24 14.18 16.99
CA LYS A 34 10.26 12.70 16.98
C LYS A 34 11.50 12.14 16.23
N PRO A 35 12.73 12.45 16.68
CA PRO A 35 13.95 12.14 15.91
C PRO A 35 14.18 10.65 15.73
N GLY A 36 13.80 9.80 16.69
CA GLY A 36 14.03 8.35 16.63
C GLY A 36 13.44 7.68 15.39
N GLN A 37 12.29 8.16 14.91
CA GLN A 37 11.63 7.61 13.72
C GLN A 37 12.31 8.06 12.42
N THR A 38 12.66 9.34 12.32
CA THR A 38 13.37 9.86 11.15
C THR A 38 14.76 9.23 11.03
N ILE A 39 15.43 8.97 12.16
CA ILE A 39 16.73 8.28 12.21
C ILE A 39 16.59 6.83 11.72
N THR A 40 15.56 6.09 12.14
CA THR A 40 15.37 4.71 11.66
C THR A 40 15.06 4.63 10.17
N GLU A 41 14.26 5.57 9.64
CA GLU A 41 13.99 5.68 8.20
C GLU A 41 15.27 5.89 7.39
N ILE A 42 16.17 6.76 7.86
CA ILE A 42 17.45 7.05 7.18
C ILE A 42 18.44 5.88 7.33
N LEU A 43 18.59 5.31 8.54
CA LEU A 43 19.52 4.20 8.80
C LEU A 43 19.19 2.94 7.97
N LEU A 44 17.90 2.72 7.67
CA LEU A 44 17.47 1.60 6.84
C LEU A 44 18.00 1.70 5.40
N ALA A 45 18.04 2.91 4.84
CA ALA A 45 18.60 3.15 3.52
C ALA A 45 20.09 2.79 3.48
N TYR A 46 20.85 3.20 4.49
CA TYR A 46 22.27 2.87 4.60
C TYR A 46 22.52 1.37 4.75
N THR A 47 21.68 0.65 5.50
CA THR A 47 21.84 -0.81 5.69
C THR A 47 21.59 -1.60 4.40
N PHE A 48 20.50 -1.33 3.68
CA PHE A 48 20.22 -2.04 2.42
C PHE A 48 21.16 -1.61 1.28
N MET A 49 21.52 -0.33 1.19
CA MET A 49 22.54 0.10 0.23
C MET A 49 23.92 -0.46 0.57
N GLY A 50 24.27 -0.56 1.86
CA GLY A 50 25.49 -1.20 2.33
C GLY A 50 25.54 -2.68 1.93
N PHE A 51 24.42 -3.40 2.01
CA PHE A 51 24.31 -4.78 1.52
C PHE A 51 24.54 -4.89 0.01
N LEU A 52 23.89 -4.04 -0.80
CA LEU A 52 24.09 -4.01 -2.25
C LEU A 52 25.53 -3.69 -2.64
N LEU A 53 26.16 -2.74 -1.96
CA LEU A 53 27.56 -2.37 -2.15
C LEU A 53 28.51 -3.51 -1.72
N GLY A 54 28.18 -4.23 -0.64
CA GLY A 54 28.90 -5.43 -0.21
C GLY A 54 28.84 -6.54 -1.26
N MET A 55 27.65 -6.82 -1.81
CA MET A 55 27.48 -7.77 -2.92
C MET A 55 28.29 -7.35 -4.16
N ARG A 56 28.29 -6.05 -4.47
CA ARG A 56 29.08 -5.48 -5.56
C ARG A 56 30.59 -5.60 -5.33
N TYR A 57 31.04 -5.48 -4.08
CA TYR A 57 32.45 -5.63 -3.74
C TYR A 57 32.92 -7.08 -3.97
N ILE A 58 32.09 -8.07 -3.64
CA ILE A 58 32.37 -9.51 -3.77
C ILE A 58 32.36 -9.97 -5.24
N LEU A 59 31.45 -9.44 -6.06
CA LEU A 59 31.24 -9.89 -7.45
C LEU A 59 32.04 -9.06 -8.45
N ASP A 60 33.09 -9.65 -9.03
CA ASP A 60 33.96 -9.00 -10.01
C ASP A 60 33.38 -8.99 -11.44
N ARG A 61 33.69 -7.92 -12.18
CA ARG A 61 33.50 -7.87 -13.64
C ARG A 61 34.60 -8.66 -14.33
N ARG A 62 34.22 -9.59 -15.20
CA ARG A 62 35.16 -10.33 -16.05
C ARG A 62 35.16 -9.73 -17.46
N TYR A 63 36.35 -9.55 -18.01
CA TYR A 63 36.55 -9.15 -19.40
C TYR A 63 37.03 -10.35 -20.19
N SER A 64 36.34 -10.65 -21.29
CA SER A 64 36.88 -11.48 -22.35
C SER A 64 37.42 -10.56 -23.45
N SER A 65 38.72 -10.67 -23.75
CA SER A 65 39.37 -9.89 -24.81
C SER A 65 38.80 -10.22 -26.18
N ALA A 66 38.73 -9.23 -27.09
CA ALA A 66 38.44 -9.50 -28.49
C ALA A 66 39.48 -10.50 -29.02
N TYR A 67 39.03 -11.70 -29.35
CA TYR A 67 39.88 -12.75 -29.89
C TYR A 67 39.58 -12.94 -31.37
N ARG A 68 40.62 -12.80 -32.18
CA ARG A 68 40.57 -13.06 -33.61
C ARG A 68 41.39 -14.30 -33.87
N ILE A 69 40.71 -15.40 -34.16
CA ILE A 69 41.37 -16.60 -34.68
C ILE A 69 41.95 -16.20 -36.05
N PRO A 70 43.26 -16.34 -36.29
CA PRO A 70 43.83 -16.04 -37.60
C PRO A 70 43.18 -16.95 -38.65
N ALA A 71 43.10 -16.45 -39.89
CA ALA A 71 42.65 -17.29 -40.99
C ALA A 71 43.57 -18.51 -41.09
N PHE A 72 42.99 -19.70 -41.11
CA PHE A 72 43.71 -20.96 -41.24
C PHE A 72 43.26 -21.67 -42.52
N ARG A 73 44.14 -22.51 -43.08
CA ARG A 73 43.73 -23.38 -44.19
C ARG A 73 42.95 -24.54 -43.60
N PRO A 74 41.86 -25.01 -44.24
CA PRO A 74 41.10 -26.17 -43.76
C PRO A 74 41.96 -27.37 -43.37
N GLN A 75 43.08 -27.58 -44.07
CA GLN A 75 44.05 -28.63 -43.84
C GLN A 75 44.88 -28.44 -42.54
N ASP A 76 45.14 -27.19 -42.12
CA ASP A 76 45.85 -26.87 -40.88
C ASP A 76 45.01 -27.18 -39.63
N ALA A 77 43.70 -27.36 -39.80
CA ALA A 77 42.71 -27.55 -38.73
C ALA A 77 42.62 -29.00 -38.23
N LEU A 78 43.32 -29.92 -38.90
CA LEU A 78 43.32 -31.34 -38.61
C LEU A 78 44.18 -31.65 -37.37
N PHE A 79 43.61 -31.50 -36.18
CA PHE A 79 44.24 -31.92 -34.93
C PHE A 79 44.07 -33.44 -34.72
N PHE A 80 45.17 -34.18 -34.78
CA PHE A 80 45.21 -35.64 -34.58
C PHE A 80 45.83 -35.99 -33.22
N ASN A 81 44.99 -36.07 -32.19
CA ASN A 81 45.40 -36.64 -30.90
C ASN A 81 44.34 -37.64 -30.41
N THR A 82 43.96 -38.56 -31.30
CA THR A 82 42.95 -39.59 -31.04
C THR A 82 43.54 -40.96 -31.29
N SER A 83 43.18 -41.94 -30.46
CA SER A 83 43.48 -43.38 -30.66
C SER A 83 42.68 -44.04 -31.80
N ALA A 84 41.96 -43.23 -32.58
CA ALA A 84 41.09 -43.64 -33.67
C ALA A 84 41.77 -43.40 -35.01
N ASN A 85 41.79 -44.45 -35.81
CA ASN A 85 42.77 -44.73 -36.86
C ASN A 85 42.10 -45.39 -38.09
N VAL A 86 40.77 -45.42 -38.21
CA VAL A 86 40.10 -46.12 -39.32
C VAL A 86 39.07 -45.22 -39.99
N ILE A 87 39.16 -45.00 -41.30
CA ILE A 87 38.14 -44.28 -42.06
C ILE A 87 37.31 -45.29 -42.85
N TYR A 88 36.00 -45.26 -42.65
CA TYR A 88 35.05 -46.11 -43.36
C TYR A 88 34.31 -45.31 -44.42
N TYR A 89 34.09 -45.91 -45.59
CA TYR A 89 33.23 -45.34 -46.61
C TYR A 89 32.29 -46.36 -47.25
N TYR A 90 31.17 -45.88 -47.77
CA TYR A 90 30.16 -46.67 -48.47
C TYR A 90 29.50 -45.81 -49.57
N PRO A 91 29.18 -46.37 -50.75
CA PRO A 91 29.37 -47.76 -51.19
C PRO A 91 30.84 -48.06 -51.55
N GLY A 92 31.25 -49.33 -51.46
CA GLY A 92 32.61 -49.78 -51.80
C GLY A 92 32.83 -49.93 -53.31
N ASN A 93 32.60 -48.87 -54.08
CA ASN A 93 32.81 -48.86 -55.53
C ASN A 93 34.07 -48.10 -55.93
N THR A 94 34.52 -48.30 -57.17
CA THR A 94 35.75 -47.71 -57.72
C THR A 94 35.77 -46.18 -57.64
N CYS A 95 34.61 -45.54 -57.83
CA CYS A 95 34.47 -44.09 -57.77
C CYS A 95 34.67 -43.55 -56.34
N ALA A 96 33.95 -44.09 -55.34
CA ALA A 96 34.10 -43.67 -53.95
C ALA A 96 35.48 -44.02 -53.40
N GLU A 97 36.03 -45.18 -53.78
CA GLU A 97 37.39 -45.59 -53.44
C GLU A 97 38.43 -44.59 -53.94
N THR A 98 38.32 -44.17 -55.20
CA THR A 98 39.25 -43.19 -55.79
C THR A 98 39.13 -41.82 -55.10
N ILE A 99 37.91 -41.35 -54.83
CA ILE A 99 37.68 -40.05 -54.16
C ILE A 99 38.24 -40.07 -52.74
N VAL A 100 37.96 -41.12 -51.96
CA VAL A 100 38.37 -41.22 -50.55
C VAL A 100 39.86 -41.47 -50.43
N ASN A 101 40.45 -42.36 -51.24
CA ASN A 101 41.88 -42.62 -51.20
C ASN A 101 42.68 -41.39 -51.65
N ASN A 102 42.29 -40.70 -52.74
CA ASN A 102 42.98 -39.46 -53.14
C ASN A 102 42.83 -38.36 -52.09
N ALA A 103 41.67 -38.24 -51.44
CA ALA A 103 41.49 -37.29 -50.34
C ALA A 103 42.38 -37.61 -49.14
N ILE A 104 42.61 -38.89 -48.85
CA ILE A 104 43.50 -39.33 -47.78
C ILE A 104 44.95 -39.11 -48.17
N ASP A 105 45.33 -39.42 -49.41
CA ASP A 105 46.67 -39.20 -49.95
C ASP A 105 47.02 -37.70 -49.90
N ASP A 106 46.11 -36.82 -50.31
CA ASP A 106 46.25 -35.35 -50.19
C ASP A 106 46.48 -34.93 -48.72
N ILE A 107 45.76 -35.51 -47.76
CA ILE A 107 45.96 -35.24 -46.33
C ILE A 107 47.31 -35.78 -45.84
N THR A 108 47.72 -36.99 -46.27
CA THR A 108 49.01 -37.60 -45.88
C THR A 108 50.21 -36.85 -46.44
N ALA A 109 50.09 -36.25 -47.63
CA ALA A 109 51.15 -35.49 -48.28
C ALA A 109 51.50 -34.22 -47.48
N GLU A 110 50.49 -33.60 -46.87
CA GLU A 110 50.67 -32.39 -46.05
C GLU A 110 51.01 -32.73 -44.59
N TRP A 111 50.52 -33.86 -44.06
CA TRP A 111 50.76 -34.32 -42.69
C TRP A 111 51.36 -35.74 -42.67
N PRO A 112 52.69 -35.91 -42.84
CA PRO A 112 53.31 -37.24 -42.95
C PRO A 112 53.19 -38.13 -41.68
N THR A 113 52.84 -37.56 -40.53
CA THR A 113 52.51 -38.31 -39.29
C THR A 113 51.16 -39.04 -39.37
N PHE A 114 50.29 -38.68 -40.32
CA PHE A 114 48.96 -39.27 -40.55
C PHE A 114 49.04 -40.66 -41.23
N ASN A 115 50.09 -40.93 -42.00
CA ASN A 115 50.21 -42.13 -42.85
C ASN A 115 50.48 -43.43 -42.05
N ASN A 116 51.15 -43.33 -40.89
CA ASN A 116 51.54 -44.53 -40.11
C ASN A 116 50.43 -45.10 -39.21
N THR A 117 49.24 -44.49 -39.21
CA THR A 117 48.19 -44.83 -38.25
C THR A 117 46.85 -45.21 -38.88
N ILE A 118 46.56 -44.87 -40.14
CA ILE A 118 45.18 -44.97 -40.65
C ILE A 118 44.95 -46.14 -41.62
N GLN A 119 43.88 -46.90 -41.37
CA GLN A 119 43.37 -47.93 -42.28
C GLN A 119 42.07 -47.45 -42.94
N VAL A 120 41.97 -47.56 -44.27
CA VAL A 120 40.73 -47.30 -45.00
C VAL A 120 40.02 -48.63 -45.22
N MET A 121 38.75 -48.72 -44.87
CA MET A 121 37.98 -49.97 -44.95
C MET A 121 36.68 -49.77 -45.71
N THR A 122 36.43 -50.65 -46.67
CA THR A 122 35.14 -50.79 -47.37
C THR A 122 34.27 -51.79 -46.63
N ASP A 123 32.96 -51.50 -46.62
CA ASP A 123 31.88 -52.41 -46.23
C ASP A 123 31.98 -53.04 -44.82
N PRO A 124 31.16 -52.63 -43.84
CA PRO A 124 31.16 -53.23 -42.52
C PRO A 124 30.42 -54.57 -42.55
N THR A 125 31.06 -55.67 -42.93
CA THR A 125 30.60 -57.00 -42.47
C THR A 125 30.93 -57.13 -40.98
N LEU A 126 30.14 -56.44 -40.15
CA LEU A 126 30.26 -56.34 -38.68
C LEU A 126 30.18 -57.70 -37.95
N ALA A 127 29.96 -58.81 -38.68
CA ALA A 127 29.89 -60.16 -38.14
C ALA A 127 31.27 -60.76 -37.80
N SER A 128 32.39 -60.22 -38.30
CA SER A 128 33.74 -60.78 -38.06
C SER A 128 34.75 -59.82 -37.42
N THR A 129 34.40 -58.54 -37.25
CA THR A 129 35.32 -57.53 -36.71
C THR A 129 35.33 -57.50 -35.18
N PRO A 130 36.49 -57.66 -34.50
CA PRO A 130 36.56 -57.62 -33.04
C PRO A 130 36.21 -56.23 -32.49
N ASN A 131 35.54 -56.21 -31.32
CA ASN A 131 35.05 -55.00 -30.61
C ASN A 131 36.07 -53.85 -30.49
N THR A 132 37.37 -54.14 -30.56
CA THR A 132 38.48 -53.18 -30.49
C THR A 132 38.63 -52.31 -31.74
N THR A 133 38.24 -52.79 -32.92
CA THR A 133 38.34 -52.04 -34.20
C THR A 133 37.22 -51.01 -34.38
N ILE A 134 36.07 -51.25 -33.76
CA ILE A 134 34.94 -50.31 -33.73
C ILE A 134 35.28 -49.08 -32.87
N LEU A 135 36.14 -49.23 -31.85
CA LEU A 135 36.59 -48.13 -31.00
C LEU A 135 37.64 -47.22 -31.67
N SER A 136 38.19 -47.64 -32.81
CA SER A 136 39.24 -46.94 -33.54
C SER A 136 38.78 -46.30 -34.85
N ILE A 137 37.50 -46.08 -35.08
CA ILE A 137 37.00 -45.50 -36.34
C ILE A 137 37.07 -43.98 -36.29
N TYR A 138 37.95 -43.35 -37.04
CA TYR A 138 38.12 -41.90 -37.07
C TYR A 138 36.95 -41.16 -37.76
N ALA A 139 36.50 -41.65 -38.92
CA ALA A 139 35.44 -41.04 -39.72
C ALA A 139 34.62 -42.08 -40.48
N PHE A 140 33.36 -41.77 -40.77
CA PHE A 140 32.45 -42.56 -41.60
C PHE A 140 31.86 -41.68 -42.70
N ILE A 141 31.99 -42.09 -43.95
CA ILE A 141 31.55 -41.38 -45.14
C ILE A 141 30.51 -42.22 -45.87
N TYR A 142 29.31 -41.69 -46.04
CA TYR A 142 28.23 -42.38 -46.73
C TYR A 142 27.78 -41.58 -47.93
N PHE A 143 27.98 -42.11 -49.13
CA PHE A 143 27.48 -41.53 -50.37
C PHE A 143 26.09 -42.10 -50.67
N THR A 144 25.08 -41.25 -50.87
CA THR A 144 23.68 -41.70 -51.07
C THR A 144 23.37 -42.07 -52.51
N ASN A 145 24.02 -41.42 -53.48
CA ASN A 145 23.65 -41.51 -54.91
C ASN A 145 24.78 -42.11 -55.77
N LEU A 146 25.77 -42.76 -55.16
CA LEU A 146 26.94 -43.30 -55.87
C LEU A 146 26.86 -44.81 -56.12
N ASP A 147 25.82 -45.52 -55.70
CA ASP A 147 25.73 -47.00 -55.74
C ASP A 147 25.98 -47.64 -57.12
N SER A 148 25.71 -46.94 -58.22
CA SER A 148 25.86 -47.45 -59.60
C SER A 148 27.10 -46.96 -60.35
N CYS A 149 28.00 -46.20 -59.70
CA CYS A 149 29.17 -45.61 -60.35
C CYS A 149 30.25 -46.67 -60.60
N THR A 150 30.67 -46.83 -61.86
CA THR A 150 31.73 -47.77 -62.30
C THR A 150 32.91 -47.05 -62.96
N ASP A 151 32.66 -45.95 -63.68
CA ASP A 151 33.66 -45.10 -64.38
C ASP A 151 33.29 -43.59 -64.33
N ALA A 152 34.25 -42.70 -64.65
CA ALA A 152 34.10 -41.23 -64.63
C ALA A 152 32.95 -40.67 -65.50
N SER A 153 32.45 -41.42 -66.49
CA SER A 153 31.31 -41.04 -67.34
C SER A 153 29.93 -41.34 -66.72
N THR A 154 29.90 -42.03 -65.59
CA THR A 154 28.67 -42.47 -64.88
C THR A 154 28.39 -41.71 -63.59
N MET A 155 29.17 -40.66 -63.31
CA MET A 155 29.02 -39.87 -62.09
C MET A 155 27.78 -38.97 -62.18
N PRO A 156 26.90 -38.96 -61.16
CA PRO A 156 25.72 -38.09 -61.15
C PRO A 156 26.14 -36.61 -61.03
N ASP A 157 25.37 -35.72 -61.68
CA ASP A 157 25.55 -34.25 -61.63
C ASP A 157 25.44 -33.68 -60.19
N GLU A 158 24.79 -34.44 -59.30
CA GLU A 158 24.69 -34.14 -57.88
C GLU A 158 25.29 -35.29 -57.06
N VAL A 159 26.41 -35.03 -56.39
CA VAL A 159 27.00 -35.98 -55.45
C VAL A 159 26.52 -35.61 -54.06
N GLN A 160 25.85 -36.56 -53.42
CA GLN A 160 25.37 -36.40 -52.06
C GLN A 160 26.12 -37.34 -51.14
N TYR A 161 26.71 -36.79 -50.08
CA TYR A 161 27.42 -37.58 -49.08
C TYR A 161 27.19 -37.07 -47.66
N THR A 162 27.27 -37.99 -46.71
CA THR A 162 27.14 -37.74 -45.28
C THR A 162 28.46 -38.07 -44.62
N LEU A 163 29.10 -37.08 -44.01
CA LEU A 163 30.32 -37.26 -43.23
C LEU A 163 29.99 -37.30 -41.74
N ARG A 164 30.55 -38.28 -41.02
CA ARG A 164 30.47 -38.39 -39.55
C ARG A 164 31.84 -38.66 -38.96
N LEU A 165 32.11 -38.06 -37.80
CA LEU A 165 33.37 -38.23 -37.06
C LEU A 165 33.16 -38.88 -35.70
N GLN A 166 34.15 -39.64 -35.24
CA GLN A 166 34.18 -40.14 -33.87
C GLN A 166 34.66 -39.08 -32.89
N GLU A 167 33.96 -39.00 -31.77
CA GLU A 167 34.30 -38.11 -30.67
C GLU A 167 34.85 -38.90 -29.48
N ASN A 168 36.02 -38.47 -28.99
CA ASN A 168 36.64 -39.05 -27.81
C ASN A 168 36.05 -38.42 -26.55
N GLY A 169 34.95 -38.98 -26.08
CA GLY A 169 34.36 -38.68 -24.78
C GLY A 169 32.87 -38.36 -24.86
N PRO A 170 32.09 -38.68 -23.82
CA PRO A 170 30.71 -38.21 -23.74
C PRO A 170 30.72 -36.67 -23.74
N PHE A 171 29.85 -36.06 -24.56
CA PHE A 171 29.36 -34.70 -24.34
C PHE A 171 28.73 -34.66 -22.94
N TYR A 172 29.54 -34.54 -21.89
CA TYR A 172 29.03 -34.34 -20.55
C TYR A 172 28.44 -32.94 -20.51
N TYR A 173 27.14 -32.87 -20.73
CA TYR A 173 26.30 -31.84 -20.16
C TYR A 173 26.50 -31.87 -18.64
N ARG A 174 27.54 -31.20 -18.13
CA ARG A 174 27.57 -30.73 -16.74
C ARG A 174 26.66 -29.51 -16.60
N ALA A 175 25.47 -29.59 -17.18
CA ALA A 175 24.36 -28.76 -16.78
C ALA A 175 23.63 -29.56 -15.72
N GLN A 176 23.89 -29.27 -14.45
CA GLN A 176 22.90 -29.53 -13.43
C GLN A 176 21.56 -29.01 -13.98
N SER A 177 20.62 -29.95 -14.14
CA SER A 177 19.19 -29.73 -14.32
C SER A 177 18.68 -28.91 -15.52
N VAL A 178 19.42 -28.69 -16.62
CA VAL A 178 18.88 -27.91 -17.76
C VAL A 178 18.97 -28.60 -19.13
N LYS A 179 17.81 -28.92 -19.72
CA LYS A 179 17.62 -29.36 -21.11
C LYS A 179 17.84 -28.19 -22.06
N ILE A 180 19.05 -28.04 -22.58
CA ILE A 180 19.37 -27.09 -23.65
C ILE A 180 19.74 -27.93 -24.89
N SER A 181 19.20 -27.56 -26.06
CA SER A 181 19.58 -28.24 -27.32
C SER A 181 21.06 -28.00 -27.63
N PRO A 182 21.76 -28.90 -28.34
CA PRO A 182 23.16 -28.71 -28.73
C PRO A 182 23.41 -27.37 -29.44
N ASN A 183 22.47 -26.95 -30.30
CA ASN A 183 22.50 -25.64 -30.97
C ASN A 183 22.43 -24.50 -29.96
N ASP A 184 21.51 -24.55 -29.01
CA ASP A 184 21.41 -23.50 -27.99
C ASP A 184 22.67 -23.43 -27.10
N TYR A 185 23.38 -24.53 -26.87
CA TYR A 185 24.63 -24.52 -26.11
C TYR A 185 25.78 -23.87 -26.89
N MET A 186 25.89 -24.17 -28.20
CA MET A 186 26.84 -23.53 -29.13
C MET A 186 26.67 -22.00 -29.15
N TRP A 187 25.45 -21.50 -29.01
CA TRP A 187 25.18 -20.06 -29.05
C TRP A 187 25.13 -19.39 -27.67
N LYS A 188 24.79 -20.10 -26.57
CA LYS A 188 24.59 -19.50 -25.22
C LYS A 188 25.79 -19.55 -24.29
N ARG A 189 26.63 -20.60 -24.36
CA ARG A 189 27.79 -20.77 -23.45
C ARG A 189 29.10 -21.01 -24.18
N ALA A 190 29.05 -21.56 -25.39
CA ALA A 190 30.26 -21.79 -26.16
C ALA A 190 30.96 -20.53 -26.70
N PRO A 191 30.46 -19.28 -26.71
CA PRO A 191 31.28 -18.17 -27.21
C PRO A 191 32.62 -18.05 -26.47
N GLU A 192 32.66 -18.17 -25.14
CA GLU A 192 33.95 -18.08 -24.42
C GLU A 192 34.87 -19.28 -24.70
N ASP A 193 34.35 -20.51 -24.65
CA ASP A 193 35.16 -21.73 -24.82
C ASP A 193 35.53 -22.00 -26.30
N PHE A 194 34.69 -21.57 -27.24
CA PHE A 194 34.91 -21.63 -28.69
C PHE A 194 35.87 -20.52 -29.12
N CYS A 195 35.73 -19.29 -28.60
CA CYS A 195 36.66 -18.19 -28.88
C CYS A 195 38.02 -18.40 -28.20
N GLN A 196 38.12 -19.15 -27.10
CA GLN A 196 39.42 -19.51 -26.48
C GLN A 196 40.12 -20.70 -27.16
N GLY A 197 39.52 -21.29 -28.22
CA GLY A 197 40.14 -22.32 -29.06
C GLY A 197 40.38 -23.67 -28.39
N ASN A 198 39.91 -23.87 -27.15
CA ASN A 198 40.22 -25.04 -26.32
C ASN A 198 39.01 -25.95 -26.06
N SER A 199 37.89 -25.71 -26.75
CA SER A 199 36.67 -26.52 -26.61
C SER A 199 36.70 -27.77 -27.49
N THR A 200 36.11 -28.86 -26.98
CA THR A 200 35.88 -30.09 -27.75
C THR A 200 35.08 -29.83 -29.03
N ILE A 201 34.17 -28.85 -29.00
CA ILE A 201 33.35 -28.44 -30.14
C ILE A 201 34.19 -27.78 -31.23
N ALA A 202 35.08 -26.83 -30.88
CA ALA A 202 35.98 -26.21 -31.84
C ALA A 202 36.89 -27.25 -32.50
N ASN A 203 37.40 -28.22 -31.73
CA ASN A 203 38.19 -29.34 -32.26
C ASN A 203 37.37 -30.26 -33.17
N TYR A 204 36.10 -30.53 -32.84
CA TYR A 204 35.21 -31.31 -33.69
C TYR A 204 34.95 -30.61 -35.02
N THR A 205 34.58 -29.31 -35.00
CA THR A 205 34.34 -28.53 -36.21
C THR A 205 35.60 -28.38 -37.07
N ASN A 206 36.76 -28.20 -36.45
CA ASN A 206 38.03 -28.08 -37.17
C ASN A 206 38.42 -29.39 -37.88
N ARG A 207 38.29 -30.54 -37.20
CA ARG A 207 38.51 -31.88 -37.82
C ARG A 207 37.52 -32.16 -38.94
N PHE A 208 36.27 -31.78 -38.72
CA PHE A 208 35.19 -31.98 -39.68
C PHE A 208 35.43 -31.23 -40.99
N VAL A 209 35.73 -29.93 -40.88
CA VAL A 209 35.93 -29.09 -42.06
C VAL A 209 37.18 -29.50 -42.83
N GLY A 210 38.23 -29.99 -42.17
CA GLY A 210 39.44 -30.49 -42.85
C GLY A 210 39.18 -31.71 -43.73
N ILE A 211 38.43 -32.70 -43.24
CA ILE A 211 38.05 -33.88 -44.04
C ILE A 211 37.06 -33.50 -45.12
N GLN A 212 36.05 -32.69 -44.80
CA GLN A 212 35.05 -32.21 -45.75
C GLN A 212 35.74 -31.51 -46.94
N TYR A 213 36.65 -30.58 -46.66
CA TYR A 213 37.40 -29.87 -47.68
C TYR A 213 38.18 -30.81 -48.59
N SER A 214 38.83 -31.83 -48.02
CA SER A 214 39.63 -32.79 -48.77
C SER A 214 38.78 -33.66 -49.69
N ILE A 215 37.58 -34.07 -49.23
CA ILE A 215 36.60 -34.81 -50.03
C ILE A 215 36.05 -33.92 -51.14
N ASP A 216 35.56 -32.72 -50.81
CA ASP A 216 34.96 -31.79 -51.78
C ASP A 216 35.97 -31.39 -52.87
N MET A 217 37.22 -31.11 -52.50
CA MET A 217 38.27 -30.78 -53.46
C MET A 217 38.59 -31.96 -54.37
N ASN A 218 38.58 -33.19 -53.86
CA ASN A 218 38.81 -34.38 -54.69
C ASN A 218 37.61 -34.69 -55.60
N ILE A 219 36.38 -34.44 -55.15
CA ILE A 219 35.21 -34.50 -56.03
C ILE A 219 35.34 -33.45 -57.14
N ILE A 220 35.73 -32.21 -56.81
CA ILE A 220 35.97 -31.14 -57.80
C ILE A 220 37.07 -31.52 -58.79
N LYS A 221 38.23 -32.00 -58.32
CA LYS A 221 39.35 -32.46 -59.17
C LYS A 221 38.89 -33.58 -60.11
N TYR A 222 38.09 -34.52 -59.59
CA TYR A 222 37.57 -35.67 -60.33
C TYR A 222 36.56 -35.25 -61.41
N VAL A 223 35.61 -34.37 -61.09
CA VAL A 223 34.59 -33.86 -62.03
C VAL A 223 35.18 -32.93 -63.08
N THR A 224 36.10 -32.05 -62.70
CA THR A 224 36.72 -31.06 -63.62
C THR A 224 37.89 -31.63 -64.42
N ASN A 225 38.30 -32.88 -64.14
CA ASN A 225 39.43 -33.57 -64.75
C ASN A 225 40.72 -32.70 -64.79
N THR A 226 40.91 -31.88 -63.75
CA THR A 226 41.97 -30.88 -63.66
C THR A 226 42.99 -31.29 -62.62
N THR A 227 44.28 -31.30 -62.99
CA THR A 227 45.41 -31.68 -62.12
C THR A 227 46.05 -30.47 -61.42
N GLN A 228 45.49 -29.27 -61.57
CA GLN A 228 46.00 -28.08 -60.89
C GLN A 228 45.64 -28.10 -59.40
N ASP A 229 46.65 -27.87 -58.54
CA ASP A 229 46.47 -27.70 -57.10
C ASP A 229 45.72 -26.41 -56.79
N LEU A 230 44.38 -26.51 -56.79
CA LEU A 230 43.46 -25.48 -56.29
C LEU A 230 43.56 -25.27 -54.76
N THR A 231 44.38 -26.08 -54.08
CA THR A 231 44.56 -26.17 -52.63
C THR A 231 45.00 -24.85 -51.97
N SER A 232 45.62 -23.95 -52.74
CA SER A 232 46.27 -22.74 -52.21
C SER A 232 45.36 -21.52 -51.99
N SER A 233 44.08 -21.57 -52.37
CA SER A 233 43.23 -20.36 -52.45
C SER A 233 42.13 -20.22 -51.39
N ILE A 234 41.83 -21.28 -50.62
CA ILE A 234 40.69 -21.30 -49.69
C ILE A 234 41.17 -21.18 -48.24
N PHE A 235 40.81 -20.07 -47.60
CA PHE A 235 41.07 -19.82 -46.19
C PHE A 235 39.77 -19.72 -45.41
N LEU A 236 39.73 -20.38 -44.24
CA LEU A 236 38.62 -20.27 -43.31
C LEU A 236 38.92 -19.17 -42.32
N ASN A 237 37.98 -18.25 -42.17
CA ASN A 237 38.07 -17.20 -41.18
C ASN A 237 36.86 -17.27 -40.26
N HIS A 238 37.12 -17.33 -38.96
CA HIS A 238 36.07 -17.24 -37.97
C HIS A 238 35.58 -15.79 -37.90
N PHE A 239 34.28 -15.60 -37.70
CA PHE A 239 33.78 -14.29 -37.33
C PHE A 239 34.44 -13.88 -36.01
N GLY A 240 35.07 -12.71 -35.98
CA GLY A 240 35.79 -12.23 -34.80
C GLY A 240 34.86 -12.14 -33.60
N CYS A 241 35.31 -12.65 -32.46
CA CYS A 241 34.52 -12.60 -31.24
C CYS A 241 34.55 -11.18 -30.67
N PRO A 242 33.39 -10.52 -30.52
CA PRO A 242 33.35 -9.18 -29.95
C PRO A 242 33.81 -9.22 -28.50
N GLN A 243 34.40 -8.13 -28.02
CA GLN A 243 34.72 -7.98 -26.60
C GLN A 243 33.42 -8.01 -25.79
N VAL A 244 33.27 -9.00 -24.92
CA VAL A 244 32.11 -9.14 -24.04
C VAL A 244 32.54 -8.88 -22.60
N THR A 245 31.85 -7.95 -21.94
CA THR A 245 31.97 -7.71 -20.51
C THR A 245 30.90 -8.52 -19.78
N ILE A 246 31.30 -9.47 -18.96
CA ILE A 246 30.37 -10.26 -18.16
C ILE A 246 30.36 -9.73 -16.74
N ASP A 247 29.26 -9.07 -16.39
CA ASP A 247 28.99 -8.63 -15.02
C ASP A 247 28.07 -9.65 -14.34
N GLN A 248 28.65 -10.43 -13.41
CA GLN A 248 27.92 -11.46 -12.67
C GLN A 248 26.81 -10.88 -11.80
N LEU A 249 26.95 -9.63 -11.33
CA LEU A 249 25.95 -8.97 -10.51
C LEU A 249 24.66 -8.73 -11.31
N TYR A 250 24.75 -8.16 -12.51
CA TYR A 250 23.55 -7.95 -13.35
C TYR A 250 23.02 -9.25 -13.96
N SER A 251 23.88 -10.23 -14.23
CA SER A 251 23.46 -11.50 -14.82
C SER A 251 22.68 -12.38 -13.84
N ILE A 252 23.07 -12.40 -12.56
CA ILE A 252 22.47 -13.28 -11.55
C ILE A 252 21.43 -12.52 -10.70
N TYR A 253 21.68 -11.24 -10.40
CA TYR A 253 20.90 -10.47 -9.42
C TYR A 253 20.06 -9.34 -10.01
N SER A 254 19.84 -9.30 -11.34
CA SER A 254 18.99 -8.27 -11.97
C SER A 254 17.57 -8.20 -11.41
N PHE A 255 17.02 -9.33 -10.94
CA PHE A 255 15.72 -9.40 -10.26
C PHE A 255 15.75 -8.81 -8.84
N PHE A 256 16.83 -9.05 -8.08
CA PHE A 256 16.90 -8.66 -6.67
C PHE A 256 17.22 -7.17 -6.47
N ILE A 257 17.98 -6.56 -7.38
CA ILE A 257 18.40 -5.16 -7.24
C ILE A 257 17.18 -4.21 -7.09
N PRO A 258 16.16 -4.24 -7.97
CA PRO A 258 14.98 -3.39 -7.79
C PRO A 258 14.22 -3.63 -6.48
N ILE A 259 14.20 -4.87 -5.98
CA ILE A 259 13.58 -5.22 -4.69
C ILE A 259 14.31 -4.49 -3.56
N PHE A 260 15.64 -4.50 -3.53
CA PHE A 260 16.40 -3.76 -2.51
C PHE A 260 16.14 -2.25 -2.58
N PHE A 261 16.10 -1.66 -3.78
CA PHE A 261 15.75 -0.24 -3.94
C PHE A 261 14.37 0.09 -3.38
N SER A 262 13.39 -0.79 -3.60
CA SER A 262 12.04 -0.59 -3.10
C SER A 262 11.93 -0.73 -1.58
N ILE A 263 12.58 -1.73 -0.95
CA ILE A 263 12.48 -1.98 0.50
C ILE A 263 12.94 -0.76 1.30
N ILE A 264 13.89 0.02 0.79
CA ILE A 264 14.35 1.28 1.42
C ILE A 264 13.19 2.23 1.71
N PHE A 265 12.15 2.24 0.88
CA PHE A 265 11.02 3.15 0.99
C PHE A 265 9.84 2.61 1.82
N VAL A 266 9.88 1.34 2.26
CA VAL A 266 8.75 0.65 2.90
C VAL A 266 8.35 1.29 4.23
N VAL A 267 9.33 1.67 5.06
CA VAL A 267 9.07 2.22 6.39
C VAL A 267 8.41 3.59 6.26
N THR A 268 8.95 4.46 5.40
CA THR A 268 8.36 5.78 5.15
C THR A 268 6.93 5.66 4.61
N PHE A 269 6.65 4.70 3.73
CA PHE A 269 5.29 4.45 3.25
C PHE A 269 4.33 4.05 4.38
N ILE A 270 4.71 3.05 5.19
CA ILE A 270 3.89 2.55 6.30
C ILE A 270 3.65 3.65 7.34
N MET A 271 4.68 4.42 7.69
CA MET A 271 4.56 5.51 8.64
C MET A 271 3.63 6.60 8.11
N ASN A 272 3.74 6.98 6.83
CA ASN A 272 2.85 7.99 6.25
C ASN A 272 1.37 7.56 6.28
N VAL A 273 1.08 6.31 5.89
CA VAL A 273 -0.26 5.73 6.03
C VAL A 273 -0.73 5.77 7.49
N GLY A 274 0.15 5.41 8.43
CA GLY A 274 -0.12 5.45 9.86
C GLY A 274 -0.54 6.82 10.35
N TYR A 275 0.21 7.87 10.01
CA TYR A 275 -0.08 9.24 10.44
C TYR A 275 -1.41 9.78 9.88
N ILE A 276 -1.71 9.49 8.61
CA ILE A 276 -2.97 9.93 7.98
C ILE A 276 -4.18 9.32 8.70
N VAL A 277 -4.07 8.05 9.09
CA VAL A 277 -5.14 7.34 9.79
C VAL A 277 -5.20 7.75 11.27
N GLU A 278 -4.07 8.00 11.91
CA GLU A 278 -3.99 8.50 13.30
C GLU A 278 -4.64 9.89 13.43
N GLU A 279 -4.40 10.81 12.49
CA GLU A 279 -5.04 12.13 12.48
C GLU A 279 -6.56 12.04 12.29
N ARG A 280 -7.02 10.99 11.60
CA ARG A 280 -8.45 10.69 11.42
C ARG A 280 -9.06 10.06 12.66
N GLU A 281 -8.35 9.12 13.30
CA GLU A 281 -8.79 8.46 14.53
C GLU A 281 -8.90 9.45 15.70
N ASN A 282 -7.91 10.33 15.85
CA ASN A 282 -7.91 11.40 16.86
C ASN A 282 -8.93 12.51 16.54
N LYS A 283 -9.67 12.40 15.43
CA LYS A 283 -10.69 13.34 14.94
C LYS A 283 -10.16 14.74 14.63
N THR A 284 -8.88 14.99 14.81
CA THR A 284 -8.22 16.28 14.64
C THR A 284 -8.50 16.90 13.28
N LYS A 285 -8.65 16.08 12.23
CA LYS A 285 -9.02 16.53 10.89
C LYS A 285 -10.36 17.27 10.84
N GLU A 286 -11.38 16.81 11.56
CA GLU A 286 -12.68 17.49 11.61
C GLU A 286 -12.61 18.80 12.41
N TYR A 287 -11.75 18.86 13.42
CA TYR A 287 -11.50 20.10 14.17
C TYR A 287 -10.78 21.14 13.32
N LEU A 288 -9.79 20.72 12.52
CA LEU A 288 -9.17 21.60 11.52
C LEU A 288 -10.21 22.16 10.54
N ARG A 289 -11.20 21.35 10.12
CA ARG A 289 -12.30 21.82 9.27
C ARG A 289 -13.19 22.85 9.96
N ILE A 290 -13.39 22.78 11.28
CA ILE A 290 -14.14 23.79 12.06
C ILE A 290 -13.40 25.12 12.06
N TYR A 291 -12.08 25.10 12.16
CA TYR A 291 -11.26 26.32 12.06
C TYR A 291 -11.18 26.90 10.63
N GLY A 292 -11.91 26.32 9.67
CA GLY A 292 -12.05 26.84 8.30
C GLY A 292 -11.14 26.18 7.27
N LEU A 293 -10.34 25.17 7.64
CA LEU A 293 -9.42 24.55 6.71
C LEU A 293 -10.13 23.67 5.68
N ARG A 294 -9.66 23.79 4.44
CA ARG A 294 -10.05 22.88 3.37
C ARG A 294 -9.28 21.57 3.50
N THR A 295 -10.04 20.48 3.49
CA THR A 295 -9.56 19.12 3.66
C THR A 295 -8.43 18.70 2.71
N TRP A 296 -8.49 19.12 1.45
CA TRP A 296 -7.48 18.77 0.44
C TRP A 296 -6.11 19.40 0.71
N ILE A 297 -6.06 20.54 1.43
CA ILE A 297 -4.80 21.19 1.83
C ILE A 297 -4.06 20.28 2.81
N ASN A 298 -4.78 19.64 3.74
CA ASN A 298 -4.18 18.69 4.67
C ASN A 298 -3.56 17.50 3.93
N ASN A 299 -4.27 16.93 2.95
CA ASN A 299 -3.74 15.84 2.13
C ASN A 299 -2.50 16.28 1.35
N LEU A 300 -2.47 17.52 0.83
CA LEU A 300 -1.30 18.10 0.16
C LEU A 300 -0.10 18.28 1.11
N VAL A 301 -0.33 18.68 2.36
CA VAL A 301 0.73 18.78 3.39
C VAL A 301 1.36 17.41 3.69
N TRP A 302 0.56 16.34 3.76
CA TRP A 302 1.09 14.98 3.90
C TRP A 302 1.95 14.54 2.70
N VAL A 303 1.53 14.88 1.48
CA VAL A 303 2.34 14.65 0.27
C VAL A 303 3.64 15.44 0.34
N THR A 304 3.60 16.75 0.63
CA THR A 304 4.82 17.57 0.67
C THR A 304 5.78 17.12 1.76
N ARG A 305 5.29 16.74 2.95
CA ARG A 305 6.13 16.20 4.03
C ARG A 305 6.83 14.92 3.60
N SER A 306 6.08 13.96 3.03
CA SER A 306 6.66 12.70 2.57
C SER A 306 7.66 12.91 1.43
N MET A 307 7.40 13.84 0.50
CA MET A 307 8.34 14.24 -0.54
C MET A 307 9.70 14.72 -0.01
N ILE A 308 9.72 15.48 1.10
CA ILE A 308 10.98 15.96 1.68
C ILE A 308 11.82 14.81 2.22
N ILE A 309 11.19 13.86 2.92
CA ILE A 309 11.87 12.67 3.44
C ILE A 309 12.38 11.81 2.27
N TYR A 310 11.55 11.58 1.26
CA TYR A 310 11.95 10.84 0.07
C TYR A 310 13.08 11.53 -0.69
N PHE A 311 13.10 12.85 -0.80
CA PHE A 311 14.20 13.58 -1.43
C PHE A 311 15.55 13.30 -0.75
N VAL A 312 15.58 13.28 0.60
CA VAL A 312 16.77 12.91 1.37
C VAL A 312 17.17 11.45 1.10
N LEU A 313 16.21 10.52 1.15
CA LEU A 313 16.46 9.10 0.88
C LEU A 313 16.99 8.86 -0.53
N ILE A 314 16.41 9.51 -1.54
CA ILE A 314 16.84 9.42 -2.94
C ILE A 314 18.27 9.95 -3.07
N GLY A 315 18.59 11.09 -2.44
CA GLY A 315 19.95 11.63 -2.42
C GLY A 315 20.97 10.63 -1.88
N VAL A 316 20.67 10.00 -0.73
CA VAL A 316 21.51 8.95 -0.13
C VAL A 316 21.65 7.74 -1.06
N VAL A 317 20.55 7.24 -1.62
CA VAL A 317 20.54 6.06 -2.50
C VAL A 317 21.32 6.33 -3.79
N THR A 318 21.07 7.45 -4.46
CA THR A 318 21.80 7.81 -5.69
C THR A 318 23.28 8.06 -5.42
N GLY A 319 23.62 8.75 -4.32
CA GLY A 319 25.00 9.01 -3.93
C GLY A 319 25.77 7.71 -3.64
N LEU A 320 25.18 6.80 -2.86
CA LEU A 320 25.79 5.51 -2.55
C LEU A 320 25.89 4.60 -3.78
N SER A 321 24.92 4.63 -4.69
CA SER A 321 24.95 3.82 -5.92
C SER A 321 26.07 4.22 -6.89
N MET A 322 26.49 5.49 -6.86
CA MET A 322 27.54 6.06 -7.70
C MET A 322 28.91 6.08 -7.02
N LEU A 323 28.97 5.70 -5.74
CA LEU A 323 30.22 5.69 -4.98
C LEU A 323 31.17 4.65 -5.57
N VAL A 324 32.32 5.13 -6.04
CA VAL A 324 33.38 4.29 -6.59
C VAL A 324 34.14 3.65 -5.42
N MET A 325 34.00 2.33 -5.27
CA MET A 325 34.77 1.57 -4.27
C MET A 325 36.22 1.33 -4.75
N PRO A 326 37.24 1.59 -3.91
CA PRO A 326 38.62 1.27 -4.23
C PRO A 326 38.82 -0.25 -4.37
N SER A 327 39.54 -0.66 -5.40
CA SER A 327 39.86 -2.07 -5.64
C SER A 327 40.99 -2.53 -4.71
N SER A 328 40.67 -3.17 -3.58
CA SER A 328 41.66 -3.85 -2.75
C SER A 328 41.95 -5.26 -3.30
N GLY A 329 42.94 -5.37 -4.18
CA GLY A 329 43.48 -6.64 -4.66
C GLY A 329 44.55 -6.46 -5.75
N ALA A 330 45.62 -7.25 -5.70
CA ALA A 330 46.81 -7.21 -6.58
C ALA A 330 46.55 -7.64 -8.05
N ARG A 331 45.41 -7.27 -8.65
CA ARG A 331 45.10 -7.41 -10.08
C ARG A 331 44.79 -6.02 -10.64
N ALA A 332 45.85 -5.35 -11.08
CA ALA A 332 45.95 -3.93 -11.45
C ALA A 332 45.08 -3.44 -12.63
N ASN A 333 44.10 -4.22 -13.11
CA ASN A 333 43.25 -3.87 -14.27
C ASN A 333 41.75 -3.78 -13.95
N SER A 334 41.36 -3.59 -12.68
CA SER A 334 39.94 -3.58 -12.28
C SER A 334 39.38 -2.15 -12.26
N ILE A 335 38.47 -1.85 -13.19
CA ILE A 335 37.70 -0.59 -13.26
C ILE A 335 36.90 -0.36 -11.97
N SER A 336 36.65 0.92 -11.65
CA SER A 336 35.80 1.39 -10.55
C SER A 336 34.59 0.49 -10.27
N LYS A 337 34.47 -0.03 -9.05
CA LYS A 337 33.35 -0.88 -8.62
C LYS A 337 32.16 -0.04 -8.13
N ALA A 338 31.58 0.81 -9.00
CA ALA A 338 30.27 1.42 -8.69
C ALA A 338 29.12 0.45 -9.05
N LEU A 339 27.93 0.69 -8.47
CA LEU A 339 26.74 -0.11 -8.75
C LEU A 339 26.15 0.21 -10.14
N PHE A 340 26.32 1.46 -10.61
CA PHE A 340 26.09 1.88 -11.99
C PHE A 340 27.33 2.67 -12.43
N ASN A 341 27.99 2.23 -13.50
CA ASN A 341 29.20 2.88 -14.04
C ASN A 341 28.89 3.68 -15.31
N SER A 342 28.04 3.15 -16.19
CA SER A 342 27.77 3.73 -17.51
C SER A 342 26.59 4.70 -17.49
N THR A 343 25.63 4.49 -16.60
CA THR A 343 24.45 5.35 -16.47
C THR A 343 24.75 6.63 -15.70
N HIS A 344 24.29 7.78 -16.19
CA HIS A 344 24.37 9.04 -15.44
C HIS A 344 23.43 9.04 -14.23
N TRP A 345 23.91 9.59 -13.12
CA TRP A 345 23.19 9.64 -11.84
C TRP A 345 21.82 10.34 -11.92
N THR A 346 21.66 11.30 -12.84
CA THR A 346 20.42 12.06 -13.06
C THR A 346 19.26 11.18 -13.51
N VAL A 347 19.54 10.12 -14.27
CA VAL A 347 18.51 9.18 -14.76
C VAL A 347 17.92 8.39 -13.60
N LEU A 348 18.78 7.79 -12.76
CA LEU A 348 18.36 7.06 -11.56
C LEU A 348 17.62 7.98 -10.58
N TRP A 349 18.13 9.19 -10.38
CA TRP A 349 17.47 10.21 -9.54
C TRP A 349 16.07 10.54 -10.06
N THR A 350 15.91 10.74 -11.38
CA THR A 350 14.61 11.07 -11.99
C THR A 350 13.61 9.91 -11.84
N ILE A 351 14.04 8.66 -12.05
CA ILE A 351 13.19 7.48 -11.88
C ILE A 351 12.70 7.39 -10.42
N LEU A 352 13.61 7.51 -9.46
CA LEU A 352 13.27 7.43 -8.04
C LEU A 352 12.42 8.63 -7.56
N PHE A 353 12.64 9.82 -8.12
CA PHE A 353 11.86 11.01 -7.81
C PHE A 353 10.41 10.86 -8.28
N VAL A 354 10.17 10.45 -9.53
CA VAL A 354 8.81 10.17 -10.04
C VAL A 354 8.15 9.05 -9.24
N TYR A 355 8.89 7.99 -8.92
CA TYR A 355 8.42 6.92 -8.04
C TYR A 355 7.95 7.45 -6.69
N SER A 356 8.73 8.32 -6.04
CA SER A 356 8.36 8.89 -4.74
C SER A 356 7.05 9.69 -4.82
N ILE A 357 6.85 10.51 -5.86
CA ILE A 357 5.60 11.27 -6.07
C ILE A 357 4.40 10.30 -6.11
N GLN A 358 4.54 9.21 -6.86
CA GLN A 358 3.48 8.20 -6.98
C GLN A 358 3.23 7.48 -5.65
N VAL A 359 4.28 7.07 -4.91
CA VAL A 359 4.15 6.41 -3.60
C VAL A 359 3.47 7.32 -2.58
N SER A 360 3.83 8.60 -2.53
CA SER A 360 3.17 9.56 -1.64
C SER A 360 1.70 9.73 -1.99
N ALA A 361 1.34 9.89 -3.27
CA ALA A 361 -0.04 9.97 -3.69
C ALA A 361 -0.83 8.69 -3.35
N PHE A 362 -0.22 7.52 -3.60
CA PHE A 362 -0.81 6.22 -3.27
C PHE A 362 -1.04 6.05 -1.77
N SER A 363 -0.09 6.47 -0.93
CA SER A 363 -0.24 6.38 0.54
C SER A 363 -1.41 7.21 1.08
N VAL A 364 -1.68 8.38 0.47
CA VAL A 364 -2.82 9.22 0.83
C VAL A 364 -4.14 8.57 0.46
N LEU A 365 -4.23 7.96 -0.73
CA LEU A 365 -5.41 7.21 -1.16
C LEU A 365 -5.63 5.99 -0.26
N PHE A 366 -4.60 5.18 -0.06
CA PHE A 366 -4.67 3.95 0.73
C PHE A 366 -5.11 4.24 2.18
N GLY A 367 -4.59 5.31 2.79
CA GLY A 367 -5.00 5.76 4.12
C GLY A 367 -6.49 6.08 4.25
N GLN A 368 -7.20 6.47 3.18
CA GLN A 368 -8.63 6.82 3.26
C GLN A 368 -9.55 5.63 3.56
N PHE A 369 -9.11 4.39 3.30
CA PHE A 369 -9.93 3.19 3.50
C PHE A 369 -9.95 2.71 4.95
N PHE A 370 -9.05 3.21 5.79
CA PHE A 370 -8.89 2.70 7.15
C PHE A 370 -9.36 3.70 8.22
N LYS A 371 -9.93 3.14 9.29
CA LYS A 371 -10.33 3.88 10.50
C LYS A 371 -9.33 3.76 11.65
N ARG A 372 -8.51 2.69 11.66
CA ARG A 372 -7.55 2.38 12.73
C ARG A 372 -6.11 2.31 12.18
N PRO A 373 -5.13 3.00 12.79
CA PRO A 373 -3.78 3.16 12.24
C PRO A 373 -2.95 1.89 12.32
N LEU A 374 -3.12 1.06 13.37
CA LEU A 374 -2.40 -0.21 13.49
C LEU A 374 -2.76 -1.17 12.33
N LEU A 375 -4.05 -1.28 12.02
CA LEU A 375 -4.55 -2.11 10.93
C LEU A 375 -4.09 -1.58 9.56
N ALA A 376 -4.09 -0.25 9.38
CA ALA A 376 -3.60 0.40 8.18
C ALA A 376 -2.11 0.15 7.94
N LYS A 377 -1.28 0.20 9.00
CA LYS A 377 0.16 -0.08 8.92
C LYS A 377 0.45 -1.53 8.54
N LEU A 378 -0.25 -2.49 9.15
CA LEU A 378 -0.10 -3.92 8.86
C LEU A 378 -0.51 -4.26 7.43
N LEU A 379 -1.70 -3.83 7.00
CA LEU A 379 -2.17 -4.05 5.63
C LEU A 379 -1.37 -3.24 4.61
N GLY A 380 -0.82 -2.09 5.01
CA GLY A 380 0.10 -1.32 4.19
C GLY A 380 1.36 -2.12 3.84
N PHE A 381 1.96 -2.82 4.79
CA PHE A 381 3.09 -3.71 4.52
C PHE A 381 2.72 -4.84 3.54
N VAL A 382 1.53 -5.42 3.70
CA VAL A 382 1.04 -6.51 2.84
C VAL A 382 0.84 -6.02 1.41
N VAL A 383 0.17 -4.88 1.25
CA VAL A 383 -0.04 -4.27 -0.06
C VAL A 383 1.30 -3.90 -0.70
N TRP A 384 2.24 -3.39 0.10
CA TRP A 384 3.60 -3.14 -0.37
C TRP A 384 4.24 -4.40 -0.96
N VAL A 385 4.16 -5.54 -0.27
CA VAL A 385 4.69 -6.83 -0.77
C VAL A 385 3.94 -7.30 -2.02
N ILE A 386 2.60 -7.24 -2.02
CA ILE A 386 1.77 -7.65 -3.16
C ILE A 386 2.07 -6.83 -4.40
N THR A 387 2.43 -5.55 -4.28
CA THR A 387 2.75 -4.72 -5.45
C THR A 387 4.08 -5.09 -6.15
N PHE A 388 4.84 -6.09 -5.68
CA PHE A 388 6.04 -6.62 -6.33
C PHE A 388 5.77 -7.75 -7.34
N ILE A 389 4.63 -7.73 -8.04
CA ILE A 389 4.38 -8.76 -9.05
C ILE A 389 5.33 -8.55 -10.22
N ASP A 390 6.36 -9.40 -10.31
CA ASP A 390 7.14 -9.55 -11.53
C ASP A 390 6.40 -10.51 -12.45
N PHE A 391 6.06 -10.03 -13.64
CA PHE A 391 5.30 -10.80 -14.60
C PHE A 391 6.23 -11.48 -15.59
N TYR A 392 6.02 -12.78 -15.79
CA TYR A 392 6.71 -13.62 -16.76
C TYR A 392 6.89 -12.94 -18.13
N PRO A 393 7.95 -13.30 -18.88
CA PRO A 393 8.28 -12.71 -20.19
C PRO A 393 7.14 -12.76 -21.23
N GLY A 394 6.07 -13.54 -21.00
CA GLY A 394 4.88 -13.62 -21.85
C GLY A 394 3.80 -12.53 -21.68
N VAL A 395 3.91 -11.60 -20.73
CA VAL A 395 2.87 -10.57 -20.55
C VAL A 395 2.93 -9.50 -21.65
N PRO A 396 1.80 -9.17 -22.32
CA PRO A 396 1.73 -8.14 -23.35
C PRO A 396 2.21 -6.78 -22.84
N VAL A 397 2.83 -6.01 -23.74
CA VAL A 397 3.42 -4.71 -23.40
C VAL A 397 2.41 -3.71 -22.86
N GLY A 398 1.19 -3.70 -23.42
CA GLY A 398 0.10 -2.86 -22.91
C GLY A 398 -0.27 -3.17 -21.45
N ALA A 399 -0.25 -4.44 -21.06
CA ALA A 399 -0.51 -4.85 -19.68
C ALA A 399 0.61 -4.39 -18.73
N ARG A 400 1.88 -4.41 -19.18
CA ARG A 400 3.00 -3.87 -18.40
C ARG A 400 2.85 -2.37 -18.13
N TYR A 401 2.43 -1.59 -19.13
CA TYR A 401 2.14 -0.16 -18.96
C TYR A 401 0.95 0.11 -18.04
N PHE A 402 -0.09 -0.71 -18.10
CA PHE A 402 -1.23 -0.60 -17.18
C PHE A 402 -0.81 -0.88 -15.73
N LEU A 403 0.02 -1.90 -15.52
CA LEU A 403 0.50 -2.32 -14.20
C LEU A 403 1.41 -1.29 -13.51
N CYS A 404 1.94 -0.30 -14.24
CA CYS A 404 2.59 0.88 -13.64
C CYS A 404 1.65 1.68 -12.71
N ILE A 405 0.35 1.36 -12.66
CA ILE A 405 -0.56 1.84 -11.63
C ILE A 405 -0.01 1.52 -10.23
N PHE A 406 0.54 0.32 -10.02
CA PHE A 406 1.18 -0.05 -8.76
C PHE A 406 2.61 0.54 -8.71
N PRO A 407 2.96 1.36 -7.70
CA PRO A 407 4.24 2.08 -7.68
C PRO A 407 5.47 1.15 -7.73
N ASN A 408 5.44 0.05 -6.98
CA ASN A 408 6.54 -0.91 -6.90
C ASN A 408 6.75 -1.65 -8.23
N THR A 409 5.67 -2.01 -8.93
CA THR A 409 5.75 -2.63 -10.26
C THR A 409 6.30 -1.66 -11.30
N GLY A 410 5.90 -0.39 -11.25
CA GLY A 410 6.45 0.67 -12.11
C GLY A 410 7.95 0.87 -11.92
N LEU A 411 8.42 0.93 -10.66
CA LEU A 411 9.85 1.03 -10.33
C LEU A 411 10.62 -0.20 -10.82
N MET A 412 10.07 -1.40 -10.59
CA MET A 412 10.66 -2.67 -11.05
C MET A 412 10.93 -2.64 -12.55
N PHE A 413 9.94 -2.30 -13.37
CA PHE A 413 10.09 -2.23 -14.83
C PHE A 413 11.14 -1.20 -15.27
N CYS A 414 11.13 0.00 -14.69
CA CYS A 414 12.12 1.04 -15.00
C CYS A 414 13.55 0.59 -14.66
N LEU A 415 13.75 -0.02 -13.49
CA LEU A 415 15.07 -0.50 -13.06
C LEU A 415 15.51 -1.75 -13.82
N GLN A 416 14.62 -2.68 -14.15
CA GLN A 416 14.96 -3.84 -14.98
C GLN A 416 15.47 -3.42 -16.37
N VAL A 417 14.79 -2.48 -17.04
CA VAL A 417 15.27 -1.95 -18.32
C VAL A 417 16.61 -1.24 -18.13
N LEU A 418 16.75 -0.40 -17.09
CA LEU A 418 18.01 0.27 -16.78
C LEU A 418 19.18 -0.69 -16.57
N LEU A 419 18.96 -1.78 -15.82
CA LEU A 419 19.96 -2.82 -15.58
C LEU A 419 20.34 -3.56 -16.86
N GLN A 420 19.43 -3.68 -17.84
CA GLN A 420 19.77 -4.24 -19.15
C GLN A 420 20.69 -3.32 -19.96
N TYR A 421 20.49 -1.99 -19.90
CA TYR A 421 21.42 -1.01 -20.50
C TYR A 421 22.80 -1.07 -19.85
N GLU A 422 22.84 -1.18 -18.52
CA GLU A 422 24.08 -1.27 -17.75
C GLU A 422 24.82 -2.60 -18.00
N ARG A 423 24.10 -3.71 -18.16
CA ARG A 423 24.66 -5.03 -18.52
C ARG A 423 25.41 -4.99 -19.84
N ARG A 424 24.99 -4.15 -20.80
CA ARG A 424 25.67 -3.98 -22.10
C ARG A 424 26.71 -2.86 -22.09
N THR A 425 26.97 -2.20 -20.95
CA THR A 425 27.91 -1.08 -20.79
C THR A 425 27.61 0.19 -21.60
N ILE A 426 26.49 0.23 -22.33
CA ILE A 426 26.04 1.39 -23.12
C ILE A 426 25.58 2.52 -22.18
N GLY A 427 24.93 2.16 -21.06
CA GLY A 427 24.37 3.11 -20.09
C GLY A 427 23.31 4.03 -20.70
N ILE A 428 22.68 4.85 -19.86
CA ILE A 428 21.82 5.95 -20.30
C ILE A 428 22.47 7.26 -19.88
N THR A 429 22.87 8.07 -20.86
CA THR A 429 23.54 9.36 -20.65
C THR A 429 22.65 10.53 -21.02
N THR A 430 21.76 10.39 -22.01
CA THR A 430 20.89 11.49 -22.47
C THR A 430 19.41 11.15 -22.25
N PHE A 431 18.58 12.13 -21.86
CA PHE A 431 17.14 11.94 -21.68
C PHE A 431 16.41 11.45 -22.94
N SER A 432 16.93 11.73 -24.15
CA SER A 432 16.37 11.21 -25.41
C SER A 432 16.46 9.68 -25.51
N GLN A 433 17.46 9.07 -24.87
CA GLN A 433 17.65 7.62 -24.85
C GLN A 433 16.63 6.90 -23.96
N LEU A 434 15.82 7.63 -23.17
CA LEU A 434 14.70 7.05 -22.42
C LEU A 434 13.54 6.60 -23.33
N TYR A 435 13.53 7.08 -24.57
CA TYR A 435 12.55 6.76 -25.61
C TYR A 435 13.13 5.93 -26.75
N SER A 436 14.38 5.48 -26.67
CA SER A 436 14.95 4.55 -27.63
C SER A 436 14.85 3.12 -27.10
N ASN A 437 14.57 2.15 -27.97
CA ASN A 437 14.64 0.74 -27.63
C ASN A 437 15.82 0.09 -28.34
N ILE A 438 16.79 -0.37 -27.55
CA ILE A 438 17.89 -1.23 -28.03
C ILE A 438 17.50 -2.72 -27.88
N PHE A 439 16.41 -2.99 -27.15
CA PHE A 439 15.90 -4.33 -26.89
C PHE A 439 14.68 -4.67 -27.77
N PRO A 440 14.48 -5.95 -28.11
CA PRO A 440 13.34 -6.41 -28.87
C PRO A 440 12.00 -6.35 -28.12
N TYR A 441 12.03 -6.02 -26.81
CA TYR A 441 10.85 -5.76 -26.01
C TYR A 441 10.50 -4.26 -26.05
N PRO A 442 9.27 -3.87 -26.43
CA PRO A 442 8.94 -2.46 -26.65
C PRO A 442 8.53 -1.74 -25.35
N LEU A 443 9.39 -1.72 -24.32
CA LEU A 443 9.13 -1.03 -23.05
C LEU A 443 10.04 0.20 -22.88
N TYR A 444 9.47 1.36 -23.18
CA TYR A 444 10.13 2.66 -23.01
C TYR A 444 10.03 3.19 -21.57
N ILE A 445 11.17 3.51 -20.94
CA ILE A 445 11.24 4.11 -19.59
C ILE A 445 10.47 5.43 -19.54
N GLY A 446 10.60 6.28 -20.57
CA GLY A 446 9.92 7.58 -20.61
C GLY A 446 8.40 7.48 -20.52
N ILE A 447 7.80 6.48 -21.18
CA ILE A 447 6.35 6.23 -21.13
C ILE A 447 5.94 5.72 -19.74
N CYS A 448 6.73 4.83 -19.13
CA CYS A 448 6.48 4.37 -17.76
C CYS A 448 6.46 5.55 -16.78
N LEU A 449 7.44 6.45 -16.84
CA LEU A 449 7.53 7.62 -15.96
C LEU A 449 6.33 8.57 -16.15
N LEU A 450 5.92 8.80 -17.40
CA LEU A 450 4.75 9.63 -17.71
C LEU A 450 3.45 9.01 -17.15
N LEU A 451 3.27 7.69 -17.29
CA LEU A 451 2.13 6.98 -16.72
C LEU A 451 2.13 7.03 -15.19
N MET A 452 3.28 6.84 -14.54
CA MET A 452 3.41 6.95 -13.08
C MET A 452 2.99 8.35 -12.58
N LEU A 453 3.35 9.42 -13.30
CA LEU A 453 2.89 10.78 -13.00
C LEU A 453 1.37 10.93 -13.18
N ILE A 454 0.80 10.41 -14.27
CA ILE A 454 -0.66 10.43 -14.49
C ILE A 454 -1.39 9.69 -13.36
N TYR A 455 -0.92 8.50 -12.98
CA TYR A 455 -1.51 7.74 -11.87
C TYR A 455 -1.38 8.46 -10.54
N SER A 456 -0.31 9.23 -10.29
CA SER A 456 -0.19 10.05 -9.07
C SER A 456 -1.30 11.10 -8.98
N VAL A 457 -1.66 11.75 -10.09
CA VAL A 457 -2.77 12.72 -10.14
C VAL A 457 -4.11 12.03 -9.92
N ILE A 458 -4.30 10.86 -10.55
CA ILE A 458 -5.51 10.03 -10.37
C ILE A 458 -5.67 9.61 -8.91
N TYR A 459 -4.59 9.21 -8.23
CA TYR A 459 -4.62 8.84 -6.82
C TYR A 459 -5.03 9.99 -5.91
N LEU A 460 -4.52 11.21 -6.15
CA LEU A 460 -4.93 12.39 -5.38
C LEU A 460 -6.40 12.74 -5.61
N PHE A 461 -6.88 12.66 -6.86
CA PHE A 461 -8.28 12.90 -7.16
C PHE A 461 -9.20 11.85 -6.52
N LEU A 462 -8.85 10.57 -6.62
CA LEU A 462 -9.56 9.47 -5.96
C LEU A 462 -9.53 9.62 -4.44
N ALA A 463 -8.42 10.06 -3.85
CA ALA A 463 -8.33 10.27 -2.41
C ALA A 463 -9.31 11.37 -1.94
N ILE A 464 -9.39 12.48 -2.67
CA ILE A 464 -10.37 13.55 -2.41
C ILE A 464 -11.79 13.03 -2.59
N TYR A 465 -12.05 12.22 -3.62
CA TYR A 465 -13.36 11.64 -3.88
C TYR A 465 -13.80 10.68 -2.77
N VAL A 466 -12.98 9.68 -2.43
CA VAL A 466 -13.26 8.69 -1.38
C VAL A 466 -13.50 9.39 -0.04
N GLU A 467 -12.71 10.41 0.27
CA GLU A 467 -12.88 11.18 1.50
C GLU A 467 -14.23 11.92 1.58
N ARG A 468 -14.74 12.43 0.46
CA ARG A 468 -16.05 13.10 0.42
C ARG A 468 -17.22 12.13 0.53
N VAL A 469 -17.07 10.94 -0.05
CA VAL A 469 -18.10 9.90 -0.03
C VAL A 469 -18.14 9.19 1.32
N ASN A 470 -16.98 8.96 1.94
CA ASN A 470 -16.85 8.29 3.23
C ASN A 470 -15.98 9.13 4.18
N PRO A 471 -16.51 10.24 4.75
CA PRO A 471 -15.75 11.09 5.67
C PRO A 471 -15.41 10.39 6.99
N GLY A 472 -16.17 9.36 7.40
CA GLY A 472 -15.93 8.57 8.61
C GLY A 472 -17.12 8.64 9.57
N GLU A 473 -16.86 8.64 10.87
CA GLU A 473 -17.90 8.76 11.92
C GLU A 473 -18.43 10.19 12.07
N PHE A 474 -17.64 11.19 11.68
CA PHE A 474 -17.96 12.60 11.75
C PHE A 474 -17.68 13.24 10.38
N GLY A 475 -18.51 14.21 9.99
CA GLY A 475 -18.49 14.83 8.66
C GLY A 475 -19.70 14.43 7.82
N VAL A 476 -20.16 15.37 6.99
CA VAL A 476 -21.32 15.19 6.13
C VAL A 476 -20.92 14.39 4.88
N ALA A 477 -21.35 13.14 4.80
CA ALA A 477 -21.08 12.27 3.66
C ALA A 477 -21.83 12.76 2.41
N GLN A 478 -21.11 12.98 1.31
CA GLN A 478 -21.73 13.32 0.04
C GLN A 478 -22.17 12.04 -0.68
N SER A 479 -23.31 12.10 -1.38
CA SER A 479 -23.75 11.01 -2.24
C SER A 479 -22.69 10.68 -3.29
N TRP A 480 -22.47 9.41 -3.61
CA TRP A 480 -21.47 8.98 -4.62
C TRP A 480 -21.56 9.76 -5.95
N ASN A 481 -22.79 10.10 -6.39
CA ASN A 481 -23.07 10.88 -7.59
C ASN A 481 -22.91 12.40 -7.46
N TYR A 482 -22.34 12.94 -6.38
CA TYR A 482 -22.34 14.39 -6.16
C TYR A 482 -21.64 15.17 -7.29
N LEU A 483 -20.62 14.59 -7.91
CA LEU A 483 -19.90 15.18 -9.06
C LEU A 483 -20.79 15.32 -10.31
N PHE A 484 -21.86 14.54 -10.43
CA PHE A 484 -22.78 14.61 -11.57
C PHE A 484 -24.02 15.47 -11.27
N LYS A 485 -24.16 16.00 -10.04
CA LYS A 485 -25.27 16.88 -9.69
C LYS A 485 -25.04 18.29 -10.19
N ARG A 486 -26.06 18.89 -10.83
CA ARG A 486 -26.02 20.26 -11.36
C ARG A 486 -25.73 21.32 -10.28
N SER A 487 -26.12 21.03 -9.03
CA SER A 487 -25.86 21.87 -7.85
C SER A 487 -24.38 21.96 -7.47
N TYR A 488 -23.54 20.99 -7.85
CA TYR A 488 -22.09 21.04 -7.60
C TYR A 488 -21.37 22.01 -8.55
N TRP A 489 -21.73 21.98 -9.83
CA TRP A 489 -21.09 22.81 -10.87
C TRP A 489 -21.67 24.22 -10.98
N LYS A 490 -22.91 24.42 -10.55
CA LYS A 490 -23.56 25.72 -10.42
C LYS A 490 -24.02 25.90 -8.97
N PRO A 491 -23.16 26.40 -8.07
CA PRO A 491 -23.65 26.93 -6.81
C PRO A 491 -24.64 28.05 -7.15
N SER A 492 -25.91 27.90 -6.76
CA SER A 492 -26.92 28.93 -7.00
C SER A 492 -26.40 30.26 -6.46
N ALA A 493 -26.39 31.28 -7.30
CA ALA A 493 -26.04 32.63 -6.89
C ALA A 493 -27.06 33.10 -5.85
N THR A 494 -26.56 33.27 -4.64
CA THR A 494 -27.08 33.99 -3.47
C THR A 494 -28.38 34.78 -3.68
N SER A 495 -29.41 34.44 -2.92
CA SER A 495 -30.24 35.46 -2.28
C SER A 495 -29.73 35.64 -0.86
N VAL A 496 -28.92 36.68 -0.63
CA VAL A 496 -28.84 37.28 0.70
C VAL A 496 -30.28 37.66 1.03
N VAL A 497 -30.91 36.96 1.96
CA VAL A 497 -32.16 37.42 2.54
C VAL A 497 -31.79 38.71 3.28
N LYS A 498 -31.96 39.84 2.60
CA LYS A 498 -32.02 41.13 3.29
C LYS A 498 -33.16 40.99 4.32
N PRO A 499 -33.01 41.49 5.55
CA PRO A 499 -34.16 41.69 6.41
C PRO A 499 -35.04 42.71 5.70
N SER A 500 -36.05 42.23 4.97
CA SER A 500 -37.05 43.07 4.36
C SER A 500 -37.94 43.60 5.48
N ASP A 501 -37.97 44.92 5.61
CA ASP A 501 -39.00 45.67 6.32
C ASP A 501 -40.37 45.02 6.07
N SER A 502 -40.95 44.42 7.12
CA SER A 502 -42.26 43.79 7.07
C SER A 502 -43.31 44.70 7.72
N ASN A 503 -43.40 45.93 7.22
CA ASN A 503 -44.67 46.67 7.24
C ASN A 503 -45.36 46.46 5.89
N GLY A 504 -46.16 45.39 5.78
CA GLY A 504 -46.97 45.17 4.58
C GLY A 504 -47.45 43.74 4.37
N HIS A 505 -48.61 43.44 4.94
CA HIS A 505 -49.53 42.37 4.54
C HIS A 505 -49.09 40.90 4.73
N VAL A 506 -49.02 40.47 6.00
CA VAL A 506 -49.45 39.12 6.37
C VAL A 506 -50.97 39.07 6.21
N LYS A 507 -51.45 38.58 5.06
CA LYS A 507 -52.85 38.18 4.89
C LYS A 507 -53.09 36.91 5.70
N ASN A 508 -53.89 37.05 6.76
CA ASN A 508 -54.77 36.03 7.33
C ASN A 508 -54.27 34.57 7.30
N ALA A 509 -53.35 34.26 8.21
CA ALA A 509 -53.33 32.96 8.89
C ALA A 509 -53.85 33.17 10.32
N ARG A 510 -55.14 33.53 10.43
CA ARG A 510 -55.89 33.30 11.67
C ARG A 510 -56.20 31.81 11.73
N ASN A 511 -55.85 31.19 12.87
CA ASN A 511 -56.22 29.83 13.29
C ASN A 511 -55.45 28.67 12.65
N GLY A 512 -54.12 28.67 12.77
CA GLY A 512 -53.34 27.44 12.83
C GLY A 512 -52.87 27.25 14.27
N HIS A 513 -53.47 26.29 14.99
CA HIS A 513 -53.02 25.92 16.33
C HIS A 513 -51.53 25.60 16.30
N ILE A 514 -50.71 26.42 16.96
CA ILE A 514 -49.50 25.92 17.61
C ILE A 514 -50.03 24.81 18.51
N GLY A 515 -49.60 23.57 18.28
CA GLY A 515 -50.11 22.43 19.03
C GLY A 515 -50.02 22.71 20.53
N ASP A 516 -51.18 22.90 21.15
CA ASP A 516 -51.43 22.95 22.58
C ASP A 516 -51.14 21.55 23.17
N GLY A 517 -49.85 21.22 23.18
CA GLY A 517 -49.28 20.05 23.82
C GLY A 517 -48.32 20.48 24.92
N ASN A 518 -48.87 21.11 25.96
CA ASN A 518 -48.40 20.99 27.35
C ASN A 518 -46.91 21.31 27.67
N THR A 519 -46.36 22.47 27.29
CA THR A 519 -45.10 22.96 27.89
C THR A 519 -45.25 24.39 28.42
N ASN A 520 -45.74 24.52 29.66
CA ASN A 520 -45.95 25.81 30.35
C ASN A 520 -44.64 26.53 30.76
N TRP A 521 -43.47 25.92 30.54
CA TRP A 521 -42.18 26.35 31.10
C TRP A 521 -41.28 27.07 30.08
N ILE A 522 -41.87 27.87 29.19
CA ILE A 522 -41.13 28.67 28.19
C ILE A 522 -41.34 30.16 28.46
N GLU A 523 -40.26 30.86 28.84
CA GLU A 523 -40.30 32.28 29.15
C GLU A 523 -40.44 33.12 27.87
N MET A 524 -41.67 33.56 27.56
CA MET A 524 -41.98 34.36 26.37
C MET A 524 -41.59 35.84 26.52
N ASN A 525 -41.56 36.37 27.74
CA ASN A 525 -41.47 37.81 28.02
C ASN A 525 -40.03 38.36 28.04
N SER A 526 -39.02 37.55 28.39
CA SER A 526 -37.60 37.93 28.32
C SER A 526 -37.09 38.09 26.88
N MET A 527 -37.84 37.59 25.88
CA MET A 527 -37.46 37.65 24.46
C MET A 527 -37.73 38.99 23.76
N LYS A 528 -38.45 39.95 24.38
CA LYS A 528 -38.85 41.22 23.73
C LYS A 528 -37.85 42.37 23.87
N ASN A 529 -36.91 42.31 24.83
CA ASN A 529 -36.02 43.43 25.17
C ASN A 529 -34.56 43.27 24.70
N LYS A 530 -34.21 42.24 23.92
CA LYS A 530 -32.85 42.02 23.40
C LYS A 530 -32.77 42.20 21.88
N LYS A 531 -31.56 42.59 21.43
CA LYS A 531 -31.10 42.69 20.03
C LYS A 531 -31.45 41.43 19.22
N ASP A 532 -31.37 41.52 17.90
CA ASP A 532 -31.57 40.39 16.97
C ASP A 532 -30.77 39.13 17.41
N PRO A 533 -31.38 37.93 17.32
CA PRO A 533 -30.73 36.69 17.72
C PRO A 533 -29.53 36.36 16.80
N SER A 534 -28.39 36.05 17.41
CA SER A 534 -27.17 35.65 16.70
C SER A 534 -27.26 34.22 16.14
N LEU A 535 -28.04 33.33 16.78
CA LEU A 535 -28.25 31.96 16.31
C LEU A 535 -29.71 31.56 16.52
N ILE A 536 -30.33 31.00 15.48
CA ILE A 536 -31.71 30.51 15.50
C ILE A 536 -31.71 29.04 15.04
N ILE A 537 -32.32 28.18 15.85
CA ILE A 537 -32.64 26.79 15.54
C ILE A 537 -34.16 26.71 15.33
N SER A 538 -34.59 26.16 14.20
CA SER A 538 -36.01 26.00 13.87
C SER A 538 -36.32 24.56 13.47
N HIS A 539 -37.20 23.91 14.23
CA HIS A 539 -37.71 22.56 14.00
C HIS A 539 -36.63 21.50 13.73
N LEU A 540 -35.52 21.58 14.48
CA LEU A 540 -34.34 20.75 14.24
C LEU A 540 -34.59 19.30 14.67
N THR A 541 -34.40 18.37 13.73
CA THR A 541 -34.57 16.94 13.98
C THR A 541 -33.37 16.16 13.47
N LYS A 542 -32.91 15.17 14.24
CA LYS A 542 -31.82 14.27 13.88
C LYS A 542 -32.17 12.82 14.21
N LYS A 543 -32.20 11.97 13.17
CA LYS A 543 -32.44 10.52 13.28
C LYS A 543 -31.19 9.73 12.89
N PHE A 544 -30.84 8.73 13.70
CA PHE A 544 -29.83 7.71 13.42
C PHE A 544 -30.53 6.36 13.23
N GLY A 545 -30.87 6.03 11.98
CA GLY A 545 -31.70 4.87 11.67
C GLY A 545 -33.09 5.04 12.28
N LYS A 546 -33.47 4.16 13.21
CA LYS A 546 -34.75 4.22 13.93
C LYS A 546 -34.73 5.10 15.18
N PHE A 547 -33.55 5.44 15.70
CA PHE A 547 -33.39 6.23 16.92
C PHE A 547 -33.42 7.73 16.61
N GLU A 548 -34.31 8.48 17.25
CA GLU A 548 -34.42 9.93 17.11
C GLU A 548 -33.65 10.60 18.25
N ALA A 549 -32.48 11.15 17.93
CA ALA A 549 -31.58 11.75 18.94
C ALA A 549 -31.94 13.20 19.28
N VAL A 550 -32.57 13.92 18.34
CA VAL A 550 -33.11 15.26 18.52
C VAL A 550 -34.44 15.31 17.78
N SER A 551 -35.50 15.79 18.43
CA SER A 551 -36.87 15.79 17.93
C SER A 551 -37.44 17.21 18.04
N ASP A 552 -37.67 17.84 16.88
CA ASP A 552 -38.31 19.15 16.73
C ASP A 552 -37.78 20.28 17.65
N LEU A 553 -36.46 20.39 17.79
CA LEU A 553 -35.84 21.38 18.66
C LEU A 553 -35.88 22.79 18.05
N SER A 554 -36.44 23.75 18.78
CA SER A 554 -36.47 25.17 18.39
C SER A 554 -35.94 26.07 19.52
N LEU A 555 -34.86 26.81 19.25
CA LEU A 555 -34.14 27.62 20.23
C LEU A 555 -33.54 28.87 19.58
N LYS A 556 -33.41 29.95 20.33
CA LYS A 556 -32.78 31.21 19.88
C LYS A 556 -31.68 31.61 20.84
N PHE A 557 -30.54 32.08 20.36
CA PHE A 557 -29.41 32.55 21.17
C PHE A 557 -29.06 33.99 20.83
N TYR A 558 -28.67 34.77 21.84
CA TYR A 558 -28.47 36.21 21.72
C TYR A 558 -27.02 36.59 22.04
N ALA A 559 -26.54 37.67 21.44
CA ALA A 559 -25.23 38.23 21.74
C ALA A 559 -25.13 38.74 23.19
N GLY A 560 -23.97 38.57 23.82
CA GLY A 560 -23.71 38.96 25.22
C GLY A 560 -24.41 38.10 26.27
N GLU A 561 -24.88 36.91 25.88
CA GLU A 561 -25.60 35.97 26.73
C GLU A 561 -24.85 34.63 26.84
N VAL A 562 -24.86 34.04 28.04
CA VAL A 562 -24.52 32.63 28.25
C VAL A 562 -25.81 31.82 28.34
N CYS A 563 -26.07 30.99 27.33
CA CYS A 563 -27.20 30.07 27.33
C CYS A 563 -26.69 28.64 27.58
N SER A 564 -27.14 28.02 28.67
CA SER A 564 -26.81 26.63 28.96
C SER A 564 -27.86 25.66 28.42
N LEU A 565 -27.41 24.67 27.65
CA LEU A 565 -28.20 23.52 27.26
C LEU A 565 -27.96 22.40 28.28
N LEU A 566 -28.93 22.24 29.17
CA LEU A 566 -28.94 21.30 30.28
C LEU A 566 -29.72 20.04 29.91
N GLY A 567 -29.31 18.87 30.40
CA GLY A 567 -29.99 17.60 30.12
C GLY A 567 -29.20 16.43 30.67
N HIS A 568 -29.82 15.26 30.80
CA HIS A 568 -29.11 14.03 31.20
C HIS A 568 -28.22 13.50 30.05
N ASN A 569 -27.39 12.50 30.35
CA ASN A 569 -26.62 11.81 29.31
C ASN A 569 -27.56 11.08 28.35
N GLY A 570 -27.39 11.28 27.05
CA GLY A 570 -28.31 10.76 26.04
C GLY A 570 -29.47 11.68 25.65
N ALA A 571 -29.64 12.83 26.31
CA ALA A 571 -30.72 13.78 25.99
C ALA A 571 -30.62 14.40 24.58
N GLY A 572 -29.45 14.35 23.92
CA GLY A 572 -29.24 14.90 22.56
C GLY A 572 -28.33 16.12 22.48
N LYS A 573 -27.83 16.64 23.63
CA LYS A 573 -26.98 17.86 23.72
C LYS A 573 -25.81 17.89 22.73
N THR A 574 -24.92 16.89 22.80
CA THR A 574 -23.74 16.80 21.93
C THR A 574 -24.13 16.64 20.46
N THR A 575 -25.24 15.96 20.16
CA THR A 575 -25.77 15.82 18.79
C THR A 575 -26.19 17.18 18.24
N THR A 576 -26.90 17.97 19.04
CA THR A 576 -27.25 19.36 18.68
C THR A 576 -26.01 20.20 18.45
N THR A 577 -25.03 20.15 19.37
CA THR A 577 -23.75 20.85 19.24
C THR A 577 -23.02 20.51 17.94
N PHE A 578 -22.91 19.23 17.58
CA PHE A 578 -22.26 18.83 16.34
C PHE A 578 -23.00 19.26 15.08
N ILE A 579 -24.32 19.42 15.14
CA ILE A 579 -25.09 20.00 14.04
C ILE A 579 -24.78 21.51 13.92
N LEU A 580 -24.77 22.25 15.03
CA LEU A 580 -24.48 23.69 15.05
C LEU A 580 -23.08 24.01 14.50
N VAL A 581 -22.11 23.17 14.82
CA VAL A 581 -20.71 23.30 14.37
C VAL A 581 -20.52 22.77 12.93
N GLY A 582 -21.51 22.07 12.39
CA GLY A 582 -21.51 21.47 11.05
C GLY A 582 -20.62 20.22 10.92
N MET A 583 -20.44 19.47 12.00
CA MET A 583 -19.85 18.13 11.99
C MET A 583 -20.88 17.05 11.62
N LEU A 584 -22.17 17.29 11.91
CA LEU A 584 -23.29 16.43 11.55
C LEU A 584 -24.33 17.18 10.73
N GLU A 585 -24.89 16.51 9.72
CA GLU A 585 -26.03 17.05 8.97
C GLU A 585 -27.33 16.78 9.72
N ALA A 586 -28.22 17.77 9.79
CA ALA A 586 -29.56 17.60 10.34
C ALA A 586 -30.46 16.78 9.41
N THR A 587 -31.36 15.95 9.96
CA THR A 587 -32.34 15.21 9.15
C THR A 587 -33.42 16.14 8.60
N SER A 588 -33.92 17.06 9.41
CA SER A 588 -34.85 18.13 9.02
C SER A 588 -34.66 19.35 9.95
N GLY A 589 -35.28 20.48 9.58
CA GLY A 589 -35.12 21.75 10.28
C GLY A 589 -33.97 22.61 9.76
N GLN A 590 -33.90 23.85 10.24
CA GLN A 590 -32.99 24.88 9.78
C GLN A 590 -32.21 25.50 10.94
N VAL A 591 -30.94 25.84 10.69
CA VAL A 591 -30.08 26.57 11.63
C VAL A 591 -29.54 27.81 10.93
N THR A 592 -29.89 28.97 11.45
CA THR A 592 -29.48 30.28 10.92
C THR A 592 -28.52 30.94 11.91
N ILE A 593 -27.34 31.37 11.45
CA ILE A 593 -26.29 31.99 12.27
C ILE A 593 -25.95 33.35 11.67
N GLU A 594 -26.17 34.44 12.41
CA GLU A 594 -25.98 35.82 11.94
C GLU A 594 -26.66 36.08 10.58
N GLY A 595 -27.86 35.51 10.38
CA GLY A 595 -28.63 35.60 9.13
C GLY A 595 -28.18 34.67 8.00
N LEU A 596 -27.14 33.85 8.21
CA LEU A 596 -26.66 32.86 7.23
C LEU A 596 -27.20 31.46 7.55
N ASP A 597 -27.74 30.77 6.54
CA ASP A 597 -28.09 29.35 6.70
C ASP A 597 -26.81 28.51 6.80
N SER A 598 -26.69 27.74 7.88
CA SER A 598 -25.54 26.86 8.13
C SER A 598 -25.36 25.76 7.08
N ARG A 599 -26.44 25.32 6.40
CA ARG A 599 -26.35 24.30 5.34
C ARG A 599 -25.72 24.83 4.06
N GLU A 600 -26.07 26.06 3.68
CA GLU A 600 -25.58 26.67 2.44
C GLU A 600 -24.21 27.34 2.63
N HIS A 601 -23.98 27.96 3.79
CA HIS A 601 -22.83 28.83 4.06
C HIS A 601 -21.93 28.34 5.20
N ILE A 602 -21.75 27.03 5.36
CA ILE A 602 -20.99 26.46 6.49
C ILE A 602 -19.56 27.00 6.63
N GLN A 603 -18.89 27.31 5.51
CA GLN A 603 -17.51 27.85 5.54
C GLN A 603 -17.46 29.27 6.11
N ASP A 604 -18.50 30.07 5.93
CA ASP A 604 -18.57 31.43 6.44
C ASP A 604 -19.01 31.43 7.91
N VAL A 605 -19.96 30.56 8.27
CA VAL A 605 -20.36 30.31 9.66
C VAL A 605 -19.17 29.91 10.53
N ARG A 606 -18.30 29.00 10.05
CA ARG A 606 -17.14 28.53 10.80
C ARG A 606 -16.09 29.61 11.10
N LYS A 607 -16.03 30.69 10.31
CA LYS A 607 -15.10 31.81 10.58
C LYS A 607 -15.50 32.59 11.82
N ILE A 608 -16.80 32.71 12.09
CA ILE A 608 -17.35 33.48 13.21
C ILE A 608 -17.69 32.61 14.43
N LEU A 609 -17.50 31.29 14.33
CA LEU A 609 -17.79 30.32 15.38
C LEU A 609 -16.49 29.79 16.01
N GLY A 610 -16.44 29.76 17.34
CA GLY A 610 -15.44 29.06 18.13
C GLY A 610 -16.05 27.83 18.80
N PHE A 611 -15.31 26.73 18.84
CA PHE A 611 -15.79 25.47 19.40
C PHE A 611 -14.76 24.87 20.36
N CYS A 612 -15.20 24.52 21.56
CA CYS A 612 -14.43 23.73 22.51
C CYS A 612 -15.15 22.38 22.71
N PRO A 613 -14.59 21.24 22.26
CA PRO A 613 -15.19 19.92 22.45
C PRO A 613 -15.11 19.41 23.89
N GLN A 614 -15.81 18.32 24.20
CA GLN A 614 -15.72 17.62 25.50
C GLN A 614 -14.30 17.11 25.81
N TYR A 615 -13.63 16.50 24.83
CA TYR A 615 -12.26 15.99 24.98
C TYR A 615 -11.23 16.96 24.41
N ASP A 616 -10.09 17.12 25.08
CA ASP A 616 -9.03 18.02 24.63
C ASP A 616 -8.29 17.47 23.41
N ILE A 617 -8.34 18.22 22.30
CA ILE A 617 -7.73 17.82 21.02
C ILE A 617 -6.51 18.70 20.80
N LEU A 618 -5.44 18.27 21.44
CA LEU A 618 -4.16 18.95 21.46
C LEU A 618 -3.10 18.05 20.81
N TYR A 619 -2.08 18.67 20.25
CA TYR A 619 -0.90 17.97 19.77
C TYR A 619 0.12 17.91 20.89
N ASP A 620 0.43 16.70 21.36
CA ASP A 620 1.31 16.48 22.51
C ASP A 620 2.69 17.11 22.37
N GLU A 621 3.21 17.19 21.14
CA GLU A 621 4.53 17.73 20.83
C GLU A 621 4.54 19.22 20.48
N LEU A 622 3.41 19.92 20.51
CA LEU A 622 3.36 21.38 20.32
C LEU A 622 3.28 22.12 21.67
N SER A 623 3.85 23.31 21.73
CA SER A 623 3.78 24.20 22.91
C SER A 623 2.46 24.96 22.98
N VAL A 624 2.14 25.54 24.14
CA VAL A 624 0.96 26.40 24.33
C VAL A 624 0.92 27.53 23.29
N LYS A 625 2.03 28.26 23.09
CA LYS A 625 2.16 29.31 22.08
C LYS A 625 1.90 28.78 20.66
N GLU A 626 2.49 27.64 20.32
CA GLU A 626 2.37 27.05 18.97
C GLU A 626 0.93 26.63 18.64
N HIS A 627 0.16 26.15 19.62
CA HIS A 627 -1.26 25.86 19.43
C HIS A 627 -2.06 27.12 19.10
N LEU A 628 -1.86 28.21 19.86
CA LEU A 628 -2.56 29.48 19.63
C LEU A 628 -2.15 30.11 18.30
N GLU A 629 -0.85 30.09 17.97
CA GLU A 629 -0.36 30.54 16.66
C GLU A 629 -0.94 29.74 15.50
N LEU A 630 -1.04 28.41 15.65
CA LEU A 630 -1.60 27.54 14.62
C LEU A 630 -3.04 27.98 14.31
N VAL A 631 -3.87 28.16 15.33
CA VAL A 631 -5.28 28.57 15.15
C VAL A 631 -5.40 30.00 14.66
N GLY A 632 -4.57 30.93 15.15
CA GLY A 632 -4.51 32.31 14.65
C GLY A 632 -4.16 32.38 13.16
N LYS A 633 -3.19 31.58 12.70
CA LYS A 633 -2.81 31.47 11.28
C LYS A 633 -3.93 30.84 10.44
N MET A 634 -4.60 29.81 10.94
CA MET A 634 -5.73 29.15 10.27
C MET A 634 -6.96 30.07 10.14
N ARG A 635 -7.19 30.95 11.11
CA ARG A 635 -8.23 32.00 11.03
C ARG A 635 -7.78 33.24 10.24
N HIS A 636 -6.61 33.19 9.60
CA HIS A 636 -6.03 34.28 8.80
C HIS A 636 -5.89 35.62 9.55
N MET A 637 -5.52 35.57 10.83
CA MET A 637 -5.23 36.79 11.60
C MET A 637 -4.02 37.52 11.01
N LYS A 638 -4.08 38.86 11.01
CA LYS A 638 -2.93 39.68 10.62
C LYS A 638 -1.74 39.40 11.55
N PRO A 639 -0.50 39.26 11.03
CA PRO A 639 0.68 38.99 11.85
C PRO A 639 0.86 40.00 12.99
N GLU A 640 0.57 41.28 12.73
CA GLU A 640 0.65 42.39 13.70
C GLU A 640 -0.26 42.19 14.92
N MET A 641 -1.47 41.64 14.71
CA MET A 641 -2.45 41.40 15.77
C MET A 641 -2.27 40.03 16.44
N MET A 642 -1.49 39.13 15.83
CA MET A 642 -1.38 37.73 16.27
C MET A 642 -0.70 37.63 17.64
N GLU A 643 0.43 38.33 17.82
CA GLU A 643 1.17 38.28 19.09
C GLU A 643 0.38 38.91 20.24
N GLN A 644 -0.33 40.02 19.98
CA GLN A 644 -1.22 40.65 20.95
C GLN A 644 -2.37 39.71 21.34
N ALA A 645 -3.03 39.08 20.37
CA ALA A 645 -4.12 38.14 20.63
C ALA A 645 -3.66 36.90 21.41
N ILE A 646 -2.45 36.40 21.13
CA ILE A 646 -1.84 35.30 21.89
C ILE A 646 -1.62 35.73 23.34
N GLU A 647 -1.06 36.91 23.56
CA GLU A 647 -0.79 37.41 24.91
C GLU A 647 -2.08 37.63 25.71
N THR A 648 -3.09 38.27 25.11
CA THR A 648 -4.42 38.43 25.72
C THR A 648 -5.06 37.08 26.06
N THR A 649 -4.94 36.09 25.17
CA THR A 649 -5.49 34.75 25.39
C THR A 649 -4.74 34.01 26.50
N LEU A 650 -3.42 34.11 26.56
CA LEU A 650 -2.59 33.52 27.63
C LEU A 650 -2.91 34.11 29.01
N GLN A 651 -3.14 35.43 29.07
CA GLN A 651 -3.57 36.12 30.28
C GLN A 651 -4.99 35.70 30.70
N LEU A 652 -5.90 35.58 29.74
CA LEU A 652 -7.28 35.14 29.99
C LEU A 652 -7.30 33.72 30.60
N ILE A 653 -6.55 32.78 30.03
CA ILE A 653 -6.53 31.38 30.48
C ILE A 653 -5.55 31.09 31.61
N GLY A 654 -4.78 32.09 32.06
CA GLY A 654 -3.79 31.94 33.14
C GLY A 654 -2.65 30.97 32.82
N LEU A 655 -2.14 30.98 31.59
CA LEU A 655 -1.02 30.11 31.14
C LEU A 655 0.20 30.90 30.64
N VAL A 656 0.37 32.15 31.09
CA VAL A 656 1.49 33.02 30.69
C VAL A 656 2.85 32.38 30.98
N ASN A 657 3.01 31.77 32.16
CA ASN A 657 4.28 31.14 32.57
C ASN A 657 4.58 29.84 31.81
N ASP A 658 3.55 29.16 31.30
CA ASP A 658 3.64 27.88 30.58
C ASP A 658 3.65 28.05 29.06
N ARG A 659 3.88 29.26 28.58
CA ARG A 659 3.80 29.63 27.16
C ARG A 659 4.60 28.71 26.23
N GLN A 660 5.77 28.25 26.67
CA GLN A 660 6.66 27.37 25.90
C GLN A 660 6.59 25.89 26.33
N THR A 661 5.77 25.58 27.34
CA THR A 661 5.58 24.21 27.83
C THR A 661 4.84 23.39 26.77
N LEU A 662 5.34 22.17 26.50
CA LEU A 662 4.70 21.22 25.59
C LEU A 662 3.37 20.72 26.16
N SER A 663 2.37 20.50 25.31
CA SER A 663 1.04 20.07 25.76
C SER A 663 1.08 18.78 26.58
N LYS A 664 1.92 17.80 26.21
CA LYS A 664 2.08 16.55 26.97
C LYS A 664 2.51 16.74 28.43
N ASN A 665 3.18 17.86 28.77
CA ASN A 665 3.66 18.16 30.12
C ASN A 665 2.65 19.00 30.93
N LEU A 666 1.52 19.42 30.32
CA LEU A 666 0.47 20.15 31.02
C LEU A 666 -0.41 19.21 31.84
N SER A 667 -0.88 19.67 33.01
CA SER A 667 -1.92 18.97 33.77
C SER A 667 -3.25 18.94 33.00
N GLY A 668 -4.16 18.02 33.34
CA GLY A 668 -5.47 17.92 32.68
C GLY A 668 -6.27 19.24 32.71
N GLY A 669 -6.29 19.93 33.85
CA GLY A 669 -6.94 21.25 33.96
C GLY A 669 -6.28 22.33 33.08
N MET A 670 -4.95 22.31 32.95
CA MET A 670 -4.24 23.23 32.06
C MET A 670 -4.50 22.93 30.58
N LYS A 671 -4.57 21.65 30.19
CA LYS A 671 -4.97 21.23 28.84
C LYS A 671 -6.37 21.74 28.50
N ARG A 672 -7.32 21.63 29.44
CA ARG A 672 -8.67 22.18 29.24
C ARG A 672 -8.67 23.69 29.03
N ARG A 673 -7.95 24.43 29.88
CA ARG A 673 -7.83 25.89 29.74
C ARG A 673 -7.23 26.28 28.40
N LEU A 674 -6.24 25.53 27.91
CA LEU A 674 -5.69 25.70 26.56
C LEU A 674 -6.75 25.44 25.48
N SER A 675 -7.53 24.35 25.55
CA SER A 675 -8.62 24.07 24.61
C SER A 675 -9.66 25.20 24.55
N ILE A 676 -10.02 25.75 25.71
CA ILE A 676 -10.92 26.91 25.79
C ILE A 676 -10.27 28.16 25.16
N GLY A 677 -8.99 28.41 25.44
CA GLY A 677 -8.23 29.51 24.82
C GLY A 677 -8.15 29.38 23.29
N ILE A 678 -7.94 28.17 22.77
CA ILE A 678 -7.94 27.90 21.33
C ILE A 678 -9.30 28.24 20.70
N SER A 679 -10.40 27.93 21.38
CA SER A 679 -11.74 28.24 20.87
C SER A 679 -11.99 29.75 20.74
N PHE A 680 -11.33 30.57 21.57
CA PHE A 680 -11.41 32.03 21.59
C PHE A 680 -10.48 32.73 20.59
N MET A 681 -9.42 32.06 20.12
CA MET A 681 -8.52 32.63 19.13
C MET A 681 -9.25 33.06 17.85
N GLY A 682 -8.89 34.24 17.32
CA GLY A 682 -9.52 34.85 16.14
C GLY A 682 -10.84 35.56 16.39
N ASP A 683 -11.14 35.86 17.66
CA ASP A 683 -12.26 36.69 18.10
C ASP A 683 -13.65 36.25 17.56
N PRO A 684 -14.04 34.98 17.73
CA PRO A 684 -15.32 34.49 17.22
C PRO A 684 -16.49 35.24 17.86
N LYS A 685 -17.61 35.39 17.14
CA LYS A 685 -18.84 36.01 17.65
C LYS A 685 -19.63 35.05 18.56
N ILE A 686 -19.61 33.76 18.21
CA ILE A 686 -20.34 32.70 18.89
C ILE A 686 -19.35 31.66 19.39
N LEU A 687 -19.43 31.30 20.66
CA LEU A 687 -18.61 30.27 21.29
C LEU A 687 -19.52 29.12 21.73
N ILE A 688 -19.18 27.91 21.32
CA ILE A 688 -19.87 26.69 21.75
C ILE A 688 -18.90 25.86 22.60
N LEU A 689 -19.25 25.64 23.86
CA LEU A 689 -18.45 24.91 24.84
C LEU A 689 -19.18 23.63 25.22
N ASP A 690 -18.66 22.48 24.79
CA ASP A 690 -19.26 21.18 25.06
C ASP A 690 -18.65 20.59 26.35
N GLU A 691 -19.42 20.59 27.44
CA GLU A 691 -19.03 20.13 28.79
C GLU A 691 -17.62 20.60 29.22
N PRO A 692 -17.39 21.92 29.37
CA PRO A 692 -16.06 22.49 29.66
C PRO A 692 -15.46 22.05 30.99
N THR A 693 -16.27 21.62 31.97
CA THR A 693 -15.81 21.35 33.34
C THR A 693 -15.85 19.87 33.73
N SER A 694 -16.18 18.99 32.78
CA SER A 694 -16.24 17.54 32.99
C SER A 694 -14.84 16.95 33.23
N GLY A 695 -14.69 16.15 34.29
CA GLY A 695 -13.42 15.49 34.64
C GLY A 695 -12.34 16.42 35.23
N ILE A 696 -12.70 17.63 35.66
CA ILE A 696 -11.78 18.63 36.23
C ILE A 696 -12.05 18.82 37.72
N ASP A 697 -10.99 19.07 38.49
CA ASP A 697 -11.09 19.36 39.93
C ASP A 697 -11.85 20.67 40.22
N PRO A 698 -12.45 20.80 41.43
CA PRO A 698 -13.26 21.97 41.78
C PRO A 698 -12.55 23.32 41.66
N TYR A 699 -11.25 23.37 41.92
CA TYR A 699 -10.47 24.61 41.84
C TYR A 699 -10.34 25.09 40.39
N ASN A 700 -9.90 24.20 39.49
CA ASN A 700 -9.80 24.52 38.06
C ASN A 700 -11.16 24.80 37.41
N ARG A 701 -12.25 24.19 37.90
CA ARG A 701 -13.63 24.52 37.47
C ARG A 701 -13.96 25.99 37.71
N ARG A 702 -13.67 26.53 38.91
CA ARG A 702 -13.91 27.95 39.24
C ARG A 702 -13.08 28.91 38.38
N LEU A 703 -11.86 28.52 37.99
CA LEU A 703 -11.05 29.27 37.05
C LEU A 703 -11.70 29.31 35.65
N ILE A 704 -12.20 28.18 35.15
CA ILE A 704 -12.94 28.11 33.89
C ILE A 704 -14.20 28.99 33.92
N TRP A 705 -14.94 28.98 35.02
CA TRP A 705 -16.11 29.85 35.20
C TRP A 705 -15.75 31.33 35.09
N THR A 706 -14.61 31.72 35.67
CA THR A 706 -14.09 33.09 35.57
C THR A 706 -13.72 33.45 34.13
N ILE A 707 -13.14 32.50 33.38
CA ILE A 707 -12.82 32.67 31.95
C ILE A 707 -14.10 32.89 31.13
N ILE A 708 -15.13 32.05 31.32
CA ILE A 708 -16.41 32.14 30.59
C ILE A 708 -17.09 33.49 30.88
N ARG A 709 -17.07 33.94 32.14
CA ARG A 709 -17.63 35.25 32.53
C ARG A 709 -16.92 36.41 31.82
N LYS A 710 -15.59 36.40 31.77
CA LYS A 710 -14.81 37.40 31.02
C LYS A 710 -15.10 37.37 29.51
N MET A 711 -15.28 36.18 28.92
CA MET A 711 -15.67 36.06 27.51
C MET A 711 -17.07 36.63 27.25
N LYS A 712 -18.03 36.42 28.16
CA LYS A 712 -19.36 37.02 28.09
C LYS A 712 -19.30 38.54 28.15
N GLU A 713 -18.51 39.11 29.06
CA GLU A 713 -18.33 40.57 29.22
C GLU A 713 -17.81 41.24 27.94
N SER A 714 -17.07 40.49 27.10
CA SER A 714 -16.66 40.96 25.76
C SER A 714 -17.77 40.95 24.70
N GLY A 715 -19.02 40.66 25.08
CA GLY A 715 -20.21 40.72 24.23
C GLY A 715 -20.45 39.48 23.35
N LYS A 716 -19.79 38.36 23.63
CA LYS A 716 -19.93 37.12 22.85
C LYS A 716 -21.23 36.38 23.16
N CYS A 717 -21.77 35.66 22.17
CA CYS A 717 -22.84 34.69 22.39
C CYS A 717 -22.20 33.36 22.80
N ILE A 718 -22.47 32.87 24.01
CA ILE A 718 -21.88 31.64 24.53
C ILE A 718 -22.96 30.58 24.70
N ILE A 719 -22.77 29.42 24.07
CA ILE A 719 -23.60 28.23 24.22
C ILE A 719 -22.81 27.21 25.03
N LEU A 720 -23.31 26.87 26.21
CA LEU A 720 -22.66 25.96 27.13
C LEU A 720 -23.48 24.68 27.22
N THR A 721 -22.93 23.51 26.91
CA THR A 721 -23.58 22.25 27.31
C THR A 721 -23.00 21.82 28.64
N THR A 722 -23.86 21.45 29.58
CA THR A 722 -23.42 20.91 30.86
C THR A 722 -24.46 19.95 31.41
N HIS A 723 -24.02 19.04 32.25
CA HIS A 723 -24.87 18.24 33.12
C HIS A 723 -24.71 18.64 34.59
N PHE A 724 -23.84 19.61 34.91
CA PHE A 724 -23.68 20.16 36.24
C PHE A 724 -24.67 21.30 36.45
N LEU A 725 -25.63 21.08 37.34
CA LEU A 725 -26.72 22.01 37.62
C LEU A 725 -26.21 23.30 38.27
N GLU A 726 -25.22 23.20 39.18
CA GLU A 726 -24.54 24.34 39.78
C GLU A 726 -23.87 25.24 38.73
N GLU A 727 -23.26 24.65 37.69
CA GLU A 727 -22.60 25.40 36.62
C GLU A 727 -23.64 26.18 35.80
N ALA A 728 -24.75 25.52 35.47
CA ALA A 728 -25.85 26.17 34.75
C ALA A 728 -26.46 27.32 35.57
N ASP A 729 -26.64 27.15 36.87
CA ASP A 729 -27.22 28.17 37.76
C ASP A 729 -26.30 29.39 37.93
N VAL A 730 -24.98 29.18 38.06
CA VAL A 730 -24.02 30.26 38.33
C VAL A 730 -23.58 31.02 37.06
N LEU A 731 -23.48 30.34 35.92
CA LEU A 731 -22.92 30.94 34.69
C LEU A 731 -23.96 31.47 33.72
N SER A 732 -25.17 30.90 33.71
CA SER A 732 -26.11 31.11 32.61
C SER A 732 -27.02 32.28 32.86
N ASP A 733 -27.22 33.09 31.82
CA ASP A 733 -28.34 34.04 31.77
C ASP A 733 -29.65 33.33 31.43
N ARG A 734 -29.57 32.22 30.68
CA ARG A 734 -30.72 31.41 30.30
C ARG A 734 -30.37 29.92 30.29
N ILE A 735 -31.30 29.10 30.74
CA ILE A 735 -31.17 27.65 30.77
C ILE A 735 -32.25 27.05 29.86
N ALA A 736 -31.82 26.18 28.95
CA ALA A 736 -32.67 25.35 28.11
C ALA A 736 -32.53 23.89 28.57
N ILE A 737 -33.61 23.29 29.06
CA ILE A 737 -33.64 21.93 29.60
C ILE A 737 -34.15 20.97 28.52
N MET A 738 -33.35 19.94 28.23
CA MET A 738 -33.59 18.96 27.18
C MET A 738 -33.67 17.55 27.76
N THR A 739 -34.71 16.81 27.38
CA THR A 739 -34.97 15.42 27.79
C THR A 739 -35.47 14.62 26.59
N SER A 740 -35.00 13.39 26.39
CA SER A 740 -35.39 12.51 25.28
C SER A 740 -35.40 13.17 23.89
N GLY A 741 -34.42 14.03 23.59
CA GLY A 741 -34.32 14.69 22.29
C GLY A 741 -35.14 15.97 22.12
N ARG A 742 -35.96 16.36 23.11
CA ARG A 742 -36.92 17.49 23.05
C ARG A 742 -36.59 18.57 24.08
N LEU A 743 -36.99 19.80 23.77
CA LEU A 743 -36.93 20.92 24.71
C LEU A 743 -38.12 20.86 25.66
N GLN A 744 -37.87 20.83 26.96
CA GLN A 744 -38.91 20.78 28.00
C GLN A 744 -39.15 22.15 28.63
N ALA A 745 -38.08 22.89 28.92
CA ALA A 745 -38.17 24.21 29.53
C ALA A 745 -37.09 25.14 28.96
N ASN A 746 -37.38 26.44 28.92
CA ASN A 746 -36.44 27.46 28.46
C ASN A 746 -36.74 28.81 29.13
N GLY A 747 -35.81 29.33 29.93
CA GLY A 747 -35.99 30.59 30.65
C GLY A 747 -34.80 30.95 31.52
N THR A 748 -34.86 32.11 32.16
CA THR A 748 -33.86 32.52 33.16
C THR A 748 -33.86 31.54 34.35
N PRO A 749 -32.73 31.36 35.06
CA PRO A 749 -32.68 30.50 36.25
C PRO A 749 -33.77 30.86 37.28
N ASP A 750 -33.99 32.15 37.52
CA ASP A 750 -35.03 32.64 38.44
C ASP A 750 -36.45 32.34 37.95
N PHE A 751 -36.71 32.49 36.65
CA PHE A 751 -37.99 32.10 36.05
C PHE A 751 -38.26 30.61 36.24
N LEU A 752 -37.29 29.75 35.94
CA LEU A 752 -37.43 28.30 36.06
C LEU A 752 -37.65 27.87 37.52
N LYS A 753 -36.93 28.47 38.48
CA LYS A 753 -37.16 28.24 39.91
C LYS A 753 -38.56 28.69 40.34
N SER A 754 -39.06 29.80 39.79
CA SER A 754 -40.40 30.32 40.11
C SER A 754 -41.57 29.47 39.60
N GLN A 755 -41.33 28.53 38.67
CA GLN A 755 -42.35 27.59 38.20
C GLN A 755 -42.60 26.45 39.20
N ILE A 756 -41.69 26.26 40.18
CA ILE A 756 -41.90 25.32 41.28
C ILE A 756 -42.79 25.98 42.36
N GLU A 757 -43.70 25.20 42.92
CA GLU A 757 -44.69 25.65 43.91
C GLU A 757 -44.08 26.09 45.24
N PHE A 758 -42.98 25.47 45.66
CA PHE A 758 -42.26 25.74 46.90
C PHE A 758 -40.95 26.48 46.60
N GLU A 759 -40.65 27.54 47.36
CA GLU A 759 -39.42 28.33 47.22
C GLU A 759 -38.32 27.86 48.19
N TYR A 760 -38.75 27.33 49.34
CA TYR A 760 -37.87 26.76 50.36
C TYR A 760 -38.39 25.39 50.81
N ARG A 761 -37.46 24.52 51.21
CA ARG A 761 -37.74 23.26 51.86
C ARG A 761 -37.07 23.20 53.23
N LEU A 762 -37.84 22.83 54.23
CA LEU A 762 -37.38 22.63 55.59
C LEU A 762 -37.21 21.14 55.84
N PHE A 763 -35.98 20.71 56.05
CA PHE A 763 -35.59 19.37 56.47
C PHE A 763 -35.53 19.34 57.98
N ILE A 764 -36.16 18.33 58.58
CA ILE A 764 -36.17 18.12 60.02
C ILE A 764 -35.77 16.68 60.31
N ASP A 765 -34.67 16.53 61.02
CA ASP A 765 -34.24 15.27 61.62
C ASP A 765 -34.78 15.23 63.03
N LYS A 766 -35.55 14.20 63.34
CA LYS A 766 -36.24 14.04 64.63
C LYS A 766 -35.95 12.70 65.26
N GLN A 767 -36.15 12.64 66.58
CA GLN A 767 -36.02 11.40 67.33
C GLN A 767 -37.21 10.47 67.05
N GLU A 768 -36.92 9.18 66.84
CA GLU A 768 -37.95 8.17 66.54
C GLU A 768 -39.01 8.03 67.65
N THR A 769 -38.65 8.40 68.88
CA THR A 769 -39.53 8.36 70.07
C THR A 769 -40.64 9.41 70.08
N TYR A 770 -40.55 10.46 69.25
CA TYR A 770 -41.54 11.54 69.22
C TYR A 770 -42.51 11.39 68.01
N PRO A 771 -43.82 11.59 68.22
CA PRO A 771 -44.82 11.50 67.14
C PRO A 771 -44.69 12.66 66.15
N ASN A 772 -44.78 12.35 64.87
CA ASN A 772 -44.60 13.29 63.74
C ASN A 772 -45.55 14.49 63.84
N GLU A 773 -46.80 14.23 64.21
CA GLU A 773 -47.88 15.22 64.37
C GLU A 773 -47.48 16.41 65.26
N ARG A 774 -46.67 16.18 66.30
CA ARG A 774 -46.25 17.24 67.23
C ARG A 774 -45.37 18.28 66.55
N VAL A 775 -44.47 17.83 65.68
CA VAL A 775 -43.59 18.70 64.89
C VAL A 775 -44.39 19.40 63.79
N THR A 776 -45.30 18.68 63.12
CA THR A 776 -46.19 19.24 62.09
C THR A 776 -47.06 20.37 62.64
N VAL A 777 -47.70 20.17 63.81
CA VAL A 777 -48.55 21.17 64.47
C VAL A 777 -47.75 22.39 64.92
N PHE A 778 -46.54 22.17 65.44
CA PHE A 778 -45.65 23.27 65.82
C PHE A 778 -45.31 24.16 64.62
N ILE A 779 -44.97 23.56 63.47
CA ILE A 779 -44.63 24.32 62.27
C ILE A 779 -45.86 25.01 61.68
N GLN A 780 -47.02 24.35 61.68
CA GLN A 780 -48.29 24.91 61.20
C GLN A 780 -48.76 26.14 61.99
N LYS A 781 -48.33 26.29 63.25
CA LYS A 781 -48.56 27.50 64.06
C LYS A 781 -47.94 28.75 63.43
N TYR A 782 -46.82 28.61 62.74
CA TYR A 782 -46.09 29.70 62.10
C TYR A 782 -46.34 29.77 60.59
N LEU A 783 -46.48 28.61 59.93
CA LEU A 783 -46.72 28.48 58.49
C LEU A 783 -48.00 27.67 58.24
N PRO A 784 -49.18 28.32 58.17
CA PRO A 784 -50.46 27.61 58.12
C PRO A 784 -50.70 26.86 56.80
N ASN A 785 -50.07 27.25 55.68
CA ASN A 785 -50.22 26.58 54.39
C ASN A 785 -49.02 25.68 54.02
N ILE A 786 -48.26 25.23 55.02
CA ILE A 786 -47.11 24.35 54.80
C ILE A 786 -47.55 22.96 54.33
N VAL A 787 -46.85 22.42 53.32
CA VAL A 787 -47.14 21.10 52.75
C VAL A 787 -46.06 20.11 53.19
N LEU A 788 -46.46 18.98 53.78
CA LEU A 788 -45.54 17.88 54.07
C LEU A 788 -45.30 17.09 52.77
N GLU A 789 -44.05 17.12 52.26
CA GLU A 789 -43.68 16.42 51.02
C GLU A 789 -43.21 14.98 51.27
N ARG A 790 -42.42 14.77 52.34
CA ARG A 790 -41.87 13.46 52.70
C ARG A 790 -41.94 13.25 54.19
N GLU A 791 -42.33 12.05 54.57
CA GLU A 791 -42.47 11.62 55.96
C GLU A 791 -41.82 10.25 56.14
N SER A 792 -40.83 10.19 57.02
CA SER A 792 -40.14 8.98 57.48
C SER A 792 -40.15 8.91 59.01
N SER A 793 -39.69 7.79 59.59
CA SER A 793 -39.62 7.64 61.06
C SER A 793 -38.65 8.62 61.73
N SER A 794 -37.62 9.08 61.01
CA SER A 794 -36.54 9.94 61.52
C SER A 794 -36.39 11.28 60.76
N GLU A 795 -37.00 11.41 59.58
CA GLU A 795 -36.84 12.60 58.72
C GLU A 795 -38.20 13.11 58.23
N MET A 796 -38.39 14.43 58.24
CA MET A 796 -39.56 15.11 57.67
C MET A 796 -39.13 16.25 56.76
N VAL A 797 -39.77 16.37 55.59
CA VAL A 797 -39.49 17.43 54.61
C VAL A 797 -40.77 18.23 54.34
N PHE A 798 -40.69 19.53 54.61
CA PHE A 798 -41.80 20.46 54.41
C PHE A 798 -41.50 21.43 53.26
N GLY A 799 -42.45 21.58 52.33
CA GLY A 799 -42.42 22.60 51.28
C GLY A 799 -43.06 23.90 51.74
N ILE A 800 -42.31 25.01 51.61
CA ILE A 800 -42.74 26.36 51.98
C ILE A 800 -42.98 27.18 50.70
N ARG A 801 -44.17 27.74 50.56
CA ARG A 801 -44.56 28.55 49.40
C ARG A 801 -43.97 29.96 49.49
N ARG A 802 -43.74 30.57 48.31
CA ARG A 802 -43.15 31.92 48.17
C ARG A 802 -43.84 33.02 48.97
N ASN A 803 -45.17 32.94 49.11
CA ASN A 803 -45.96 33.94 49.84
C ASN A 803 -45.70 33.95 51.36
N GLU A 804 -45.20 32.84 51.92
CA GLU A 804 -44.96 32.67 53.36
C GLU A 804 -43.47 32.82 53.74
N SER A 805 -42.60 33.09 52.76
CA SER A 805 -41.14 33.24 52.94
C SER A 805 -40.75 34.27 54.02
N LYS A 806 -41.57 35.30 54.23
CA LYS A 806 -41.33 36.35 55.23
C LYS A 806 -41.43 35.86 56.68
N GLU A 807 -42.18 34.79 56.93
CA GLU A 807 -42.40 34.23 58.28
C GLU A 807 -41.37 33.16 58.64
N ILE A 808 -40.53 32.72 57.69
CA ILE A 808 -39.45 31.74 57.90
C ILE A 808 -38.51 32.17 59.03
N GLY A 809 -38.15 33.46 59.09
CA GLY A 809 -37.27 33.98 60.14
C GLY A 809 -37.82 33.77 61.55
N ARG A 810 -39.14 33.87 61.74
CA ARG A 810 -39.79 33.61 63.04
C ARG A 810 -39.82 32.12 63.36
N LEU A 811 -40.08 31.28 62.36
CA LEU A 811 -40.05 29.82 62.52
C LEU A 811 -38.67 29.32 62.92
N VAL A 812 -37.60 29.79 62.26
CA VAL A 812 -36.21 29.38 62.55
C VAL A 812 -35.84 29.76 63.98
N HIS A 813 -36.19 30.98 64.42
CA HIS A 813 -35.96 31.40 65.80
C HIS A 813 -36.72 30.53 66.82
N ALA A 814 -37.98 30.19 66.53
CA ALA A 814 -38.77 29.31 67.39
C ALA A 814 -38.24 27.87 67.42
N LEU A 815 -37.72 27.37 66.30
CA LEU A 815 -37.05 26.07 66.23
C LEU A 815 -35.75 26.06 67.05
N ASP A 816 -34.95 27.12 67.02
CA ASP A 816 -33.72 27.20 67.83
C ASP A 816 -34.01 27.20 69.34
N GLU A 817 -35.08 27.86 69.78
CA GLU A 817 -35.46 27.93 71.19
C GLU A 817 -36.12 26.63 71.70
N GLU A 818 -36.99 26.00 70.89
CA GLU A 818 -37.83 24.89 71.35
C GLU A 818 -37.44 23.51 70.78
N LYS A 819 -36.42 23.37 69.91
CA LYS A 819 -36.09 22.08 69.25
C LYS A 819 -36.01 20.86 70.18
N MET A 820 -35.41 21.02 71.36
CA MET A 820 -35.27 19.92 72.35
C MET A 820 -36.62 19.50 72.94
N ASN A 821 -37.57 20.43 73.06
CA ASN A 821 -38.91 20.18 73.62
C ASN A 821 -39.87 19.55 72.60
N ILE A 822 -39.57 19.71 71.31
CA ILE A 822 -40.38 19.23 70.18
C ILE A 822 -39.81 17.91 69.61
N GLY A 823 -38.62 17.49 70.05
CA GLY A 823 -37.98 16.23 69.64
C GLY A 823 -37.22 16.32 68.31
N VAL A 824 -36.78 17.53 67.93
CA VAL A 824 -35.98 17.79 66.72
C VAL A 824 -34.49 17.80 67.08
N ASP A 825 -33.72 16.95 66.43
CA ASP A 825 -32.26 16.89 66.61
C ASP A 825 -31.59 17.99 65.79
N HIS A 826 -31.89 18.02 64.49
CA HIS A 826 -31.33 18.96 63.52
C HIS A 826 -32.42 19.44 62.55
N TYR A 827 -32.27 20.66 62.06
CA TYR A 827 -33.08 21.15 60.95
C TYR A 827 -32.19 21.86 59.94
N GLY A 828 -32.59 21.79 58.67
CA GLY A 828 -31.91 22.42 57.55
C GLY A 828 -32.91 23.14 56.66
N LEU A 829 -32.59 24.36 56.25
CA LEU A 829 -33.38 25.09 55.27
C LEU A 829 -32.61 25.07 53.94
N SER A 830 -33.23 24.51 52.90
CA SER A 830 -32.70 24.57 51.54
C SER A 830 -33.59 25.45 50.66
N MET A 831 -32.97 26.23 49.79
CA MET A 831 -33.69 26.96 48.74
C MET A 831 -33.86 26.06 47.52
N THR A 832 -34.94 26.25 46.78
CA THR A 832 -35.16 25.53 45.53
C THR A 832 -34.07 25.82 44.51
N THR A 833 -33.38 24.76 44.08
CA THR A 833 -32.27 24.81 43.13
C THR A 833 -32.75 24.41 41.73
N ILE A 834 -31.92 24.66 40.71
CA ILE A 834 -32.18 24.16 39.35
C ILE A 834 -32.21 22.62 39.31
N GLU A 835 -31.60 21.93 40.27
CA GLU A 835 -31.69 20.48 40.41
C GLU A 835 -33.13 20.02 40.64
N GLU A 836 -33.87 20.70 41.50
CA GLU A 836 -35.27 20.36 41.77
C GLU A 836 -36.15 20.58 40.54
N VAL A 837 -35.90 21.67 39.79
CA VAL A 837 -36.56 21.93 38.50
C VAL A 837 -36.29 20.79 37.54
N PHE A 838 -35.04 20.38 37.45
CA PHE A 838 -34.61 19.33 36.54
C PHE A 838 -35.23 17.97 36.91
N LEU A 839 -35.25 17.60 38.18
CA LEU A 839 -35.86 16.36 38.67
C LEU A 839 -37.36 16.32 38.42
N ARG A 840 -38.07 17.43 38.67
CA ARG A 840 -39.50 17.52 38.40
C ARG A 840 -39.83 17.36 36.92
N LEU A 841 -39.09 18.03 36.04
CA LEU A 841 -39.27 17.91 34.60
C LEU A 841 -38.95 16.50 34.07
N ILE A 842 -37.99 15.79 34.68
CA ILE A 842 -37.73 14.39 34.35
C ILE A 842 -38.88 13.50 34.79
N GLN A 843 -39.40 13.67 36.01
CA GLN A 843 -40.54 12.87 36.49
C GLN A 843 -41.76 13.05 35.61
N GLU A 844 -42.11 14.30 35.26
CA GLU A 844 -43.20 14.61 34.35
C GLU A 844 -42.98 13.96 32.96
N ALA A 845 -41.74 13.98 32.45
CA ALA A 845 -41.39 13.35 31.17
C ALA A 845 -41.40 11.80 31.23
N GLU A 846 -40.96 11.20 32.33
CA GLU A 846 -40.97 9.74 32.56
C GLU A 846 -42.41 9.23 32.69
N GLU A 847 -43.28 9.94 33.40
CA GLU A 847 -44.70 9.62 33.49
C GLU A 847 -45.34 9.61 32.09
N GLU A 848 -45.03 10.60 31.24
CA GLU A 848 -45.48 10.63 29.85
C GLU A 848 -44.95 9.48 28.98
N GLU A 849 -43.73 8.99 29.24
CA GLU A 849 -43.14 7.85 28.51
C GLU A 849 -43.66 6.50 29.01
N VAL A 850 -43.87 6.32 30.32
CA VAL A 850 -44.46 5.11 30.92
C VAL A 850 -45.91 4.91 30.46
N ILE A 851 -46.65 6.00 30.26
CA ILE A 851 -47.99 5.96 29.66
C ILE A 851 -47.95 5.49 28.20
N LYS A 852 -46.85 5.75 27.47
CA LYS A 852 -46.67 5.34 26.05
C LYS A 852 -46.06 3.95 25.87
N HIS A 853 -45.25 3.48 26.82
CA HIS A 853 -44.58 2.19 26.78
C HIS A 853 -44.76 1.45 28.11
N GLY A 854 -45.75 0.56 28.16
CA GLY A 854 -46.22 -0.11 29.39
C GLY A 854 -45.12 -0.69 30.31
N ALA A 855 -45.34 -0.50 31.61
CA ALA A 855 -44.38 -0.60 32.72
C ALA A 855 -43.77 -1.98 33.04
N ALA A 856 -44.07 -3.05 32.31
CA ALA A 856 -43.89 -4.41 32.83
C ALA A 856 -42.46 -5.00 32.75
N SER A 857 -41.59 -4.55 31.82
CA SER A 857 -40.32 -5.27 31.56
C SER A 857 -39.10 -4.84 32.39
N SER A 858 -39.10 -3.61 32.90
CA SER A 858 -37.88 -2.99 33.46
C SER A 858 -37.67 -3.33 34.94
N GLN A 859 -38.74 -3.35 35.73
CA GLN A 859 -38.70 -3.71 37.16
C GLN A 859 -38.42 -5.20 37.38
N GLU A 860 -38.87 -6.08 36.49
CA GLU A 860 -38.64 -7.52 36.60
C GLU A 860 -37.17 -7.90 36.35
N LEU A 861 -36.49 -7.17 35.45
CA LEU A 861 -35.08 -7.40 35.14
C LEU A 861 -34.15 -6.85 36.22
N ALA A 862 -34.45 -5.67 36.79
CA ALA A 862 -33.73 -5.13 37.93
C ALA A 862 -33.85 -6.06 39.15
N ASN A 863 -35.05 -6.54 39.45
CA ASN A 863 -35.29 -7.46 40.57
C ASN A 863 -34.62 -8.85 40.37
N LYS A 864 -34.40 -9.30 39.13
CA LYS A 864 -33.62 -10.51 38.84
C LYS A 864 -32.12 -10.34 39.01
N VAL A 865 -31.59 -9.13 38.77
CA VAL A 865 -30.14 -8.84 38.91
C VAL A 865 -29.77 -8.61 40.38
N PHE A 866 -30.62 -7.96 41.16
CA PHE A 866 -30.34 -7.65 42.58
C PHE A 866 -30.52 -8.84 43.54
N ARG A 867 -31.23 -9.92 43.13
CA ARG A 867 -31.47 -11.11 43.98
C ARG A 867 -30.45 -12.25 43.82
N ALA A 868 -29.43 -12.09 42.99
CA ALA A 868 -28.39 -13.12 42.86
C ALA A 868 -27.37 -12.98 44.00
N GLU A 869 -27.68 -13.54 45.18
CA GLU A 869 -26.66 -13.82 46.20
C GLU A 869 -25.61 -14.76 45.57
N HIS A 870 -24.41 -14.25 45.31
CA HIS A 870 -23.28 -15.05 44.89
C HIS A 870 -22.51 -15.51 46.12
N GLU A 871 -22.59 -16.81 46.42
CA GLU A 871 -21.65 -17.47 47.33
C GLU A 871 -20.22 -17.22 46.81
N ARG A 872 -19.40 -16.54 47.61
CA ARG A 872 -17.98 -16.32 47.31
C ARG A 872 -17.24 -17.62 47.58
N GLU A 873 -16.95 -18.37 46.52
CA GLU A 873 -15.99 -19.48 46.61
C GLU A 873 -14.56 -18.93 46.73
N ASP A 874 -13.81 -19.34 47.76
CA ASP A 874 -12.40 -18.97 47.96
C ASP A 874 -11.45 -20.14 47.67
N GLY A 875 -10.24 -19.84 47.15
CA GLY A 875 -9.15 -20.80 46.97
C GLY A 875 -8.86 -21.26 45.53
N PHE A 876 -8.31 -22.47 45.38
CA PHE A 876 -7.81 -23.03 44.11
C PHE A 876 -8.89 -23.23 43.04
N ARG A 877 -10.14 -23.45 43.48
CA ARG A 877 -11.30 -23.62 42.59
C ARG A 877 -11.71 -22.30 41.95
N LEU A 878 -11.67 -21.21 42.71
CA LEU A 878 -11.90 -19.85 42.20
C LEU A 878 -10.83 -19.45 41.18
N PHE A 879 -9.58 -19.88 41.36
CA PHE A 879 -8.51 -19.65 40.37
C PHE A 879 -8.85 -20.27 39.01
N TRP A 880 -9.28 -21.53 38.97
CA TRP A 880 -9.68 -22.20 37.74
C TRP A 880 -10.98 -21.64 37.15
N LEU A 881 -11.95 -21.25 37.98
CA LEU A 881 -13.16 -20.56 37.53
C LEU A 881 -12.83 -19.19 36.90
N ARG A 882 -11.89 -18.43 37.49
CA ARG A 882 -11.40 -17.16 36.91
C ARG A 882 -10.65 -17.38 35.61
N ILE A 883 -9.79 -18.40 35.52
CA ILE A 883 -9.14 -18.78 34.25
C ILE A 883 -10.17 -19.17 33.21
N GLY A 884 -11.15 -20.01 33.56
CA GLY A 884 -12.25 -20.41 32.70
C GLY A 884 -13.06 -19.20 32.21
N ALA A 885 -13.44 -18.30 33.11
CA ALA A 885 -14.15 -17.06 32.77
C ALA A 885 -13.30 -16.13 31.89
N LEU A 886 -11.99 -16.00 32.15
CA LEU A 886 -11.07 -15.23 31.31
C LEU A 886 -10.88 -15.86 29.93
N LEU A 887 -10.85 -17.19 29.83
CA LEU A 887 -10.80 -17.93 28.56
C LEU A 887 -12.11 -17.76 27.79
N ILE A 888 -13.26 -17.93 28.44
CA ILE A 888 -14.59 -17.69 27.86
C ILE A 888 -14.69 -16.23 27.38
N LYS A 889 -14.23 -15.27 28.18
CA LYS A 889 -14.13 -13.86 27.78
C LYS A 889 -13.25 -13.70 26.54
N ARG A 890 -12.04 -14.29 26.51
CA ARG A 890 -11.13 -14.24 25.35
C ARG A 890 -11.76 -14.89 24.13
N ILE A 891 -12.47 -16.02 24.27
CA ILE A 891 -13.20 -16.71 23.19
C ILE A 891 -14.35 -15.84 22.68
N HIS A 892 -15.13 -15.21 23.55
CA HIS A 892 -16.19 -14.28 23.13
C HIS A 892 -15.63 -13.06 22.40
N VAL A 893 -14.51 -12.50 22.87
CA VAL A 893 -13.80 -11.40 22.20
C VAL A 893 -13.27 -11.86 20.84
N LEU A 894 -12.62 -13.02 20.76
CA LEU A 894 -12.14 -13.64 19.52
C LEU A 894 -13.29 -13.88 18.53
N ARG A 895 -14.40 -14.46 18.98
CA ARG A 895 -15.60 -14.72 18.14
C ARG A 895 -16.22 -13.42 17.61
N ARG A 896 -16.24 -12.36 18.42
CA ARG A 896 -16.70 -11.02 17.98
C ARG A 896 -15.69 -10.34 17.04
N GLN A 897 -14.41 -10.67 17.11
CA GLN A 897 -13.34 -10.16 16.26
C GLN A 897 -12.89 -11.15 15.16
N TYR A 898 -13.82 -11.95 14.64
CA TYR A 898 -13.50 -13.02 13.67
C TYR A 898 -12.75 -12.51 12.42
N VAL A 899 -12.99 -11.26 11.98
CA VAL A 899 -12.29 -10.62 10.86
C VAL A 899 -10.78 -10.53 11.11
N PHE A 900 -10.36 -10.26 12.35
CA PHE A 900 -8.94 -10.18 12.71
C PHE A 900 -8.27 -11.55 12.70
N ILE A 901 -8.98 -12.59 13.18
CA ILE A 901 -8.50 -13.97 13.19
C ILE A 901 -8.35 -14.50 11.77
N VAL A 902 -9.39 -14.33 10.96
CA VAL A 902 -9.38 -14.72 9.55
C VAL A 902 -8.25 -14.01 8.81
N GLY A 903 -8.05 -12.70 9.05
CA GLY A 903 -6.91 -11.96 8.52
C GLY A 903 -5.56 -12.51 9.00
N PHE A 904 -5.41 -12.80 10.29
CA PHE A 904 -4.15 -13.29 10.87
C PHE A 904 -3.72 -14.66 10.33
N PHE A 905 -4.66 -15.55 10.01
CA PHE A 905 -4.35 -16.86 9.41
C PHE A 905 -4.29 -16.82 7.89
N LEU A 906 -5.12 -16.01 7.22
CA LEU A 906 -5.05 -15.88 5.77
C LEU A 906 -3.80 -15.14 5.32
N LEU A 907 -3.30 -14.16 6.08
CA LEU A 907 -2.17 -13.34 5.65
C LEU A 907 -0.89 -14.16 5.38
N PRO A 908 -0.42 -15.02 6.31
CA PRO A 908 0.77 -15.82 6.09
C PRO A 908 0.56 -16.83 4.95
N ILE A 909 -0.62 -17.44 4.87
CA ILE A 909 -0.97 -18.38 3.79
C ILE A 909 -0.95 -17.67 2.44
N LEU A 910 -1.51 -16.46 2.35
CA LEU A 910 -1.59 -15.69 1.11
C LEU A 910 -0.19 -15.17 0.72
N ILE A 911 0.62 -14.76 1.69
CA ILE A 911 2.04 -14.43 1.48
C ILE A 911 2.81 -15.67 1.01
N GLU A 912 2.58 -16.84 1.59
CA GLU A 912 3.23 -18.10 1.19
C GLU A 912 2.81 -18.52 -0.22
N ILE A 913 1.52 -18.43 -0.56
CA ILE A 913 1.01 -18.64 -1.92
C ILE A 913 1.64 -17.65 -2.90
N ILE A 914 1.75 -16.36 -2.53
CA ILE A 914 2.43 -15.36 -3.36
C ILE A 914 3.89 -15.72 -3.56
N ILE A 915 4.62 -16.04 -2.48
CA ILE A 915 6.03 -16.42 -2.55
C ILE A 915 6.20 -17.64 -3.46
N VAL A 916 5.35 -18.66 -3.33
CA VAL A 916 5.36 -19.86 -4.17
C VAL A 916 5.00 -19.53 -5.63
N SER A 917 4.11 -18.56 -5.88
CA SER A 917 3.73 -18.14 -7.24
C SER A 917 4.74 -17.21 -7.92
N VAL A 918 5.47 -16.41 -7.13
CA VAL A 918 6.48 -15.43 -7.58
C VAL A 918 7.85 -16.09 -7.72
N LEU A 919 8.13 -17.14 -6.94
CA LEU A 919 9.28 -17.99 -7.17
C LEU A 919 9.08 -18.67 -8.53
N PRO A 920 9.87 -18.32 -9.56
CA PRO A 920 9.73 -18.95 -10.85
C PRO A 920 9.96 -20.45 -10.67
N SER A 921 9.09 -21.28 -11.26
CA SER A 921 9.35 -22.70 -11.29
C SER A 921 10.73 -22.93 -11.92
N PRO A 922 11.49 -23.97 -11.53
CA PRO A 922 12.78 -24.26 -12.16
C PRO A 922 12.69 -24.34 -13.71
N GLN A 923 11.50 -24.65 -14.23
CA GLN A 923 11.19 -24.71 -15.66
C GLN A 923 10.95 -23.31 -16.28
N ASP A 924 10.46 -22.33 -15.52
CA ASP A 924 10.27 -20.97 -16.01
C ASP A 924 11.53 -20.11 -15.93
N ILE A 925 12.43 -20.39 -14.97
CA ILE A 925 13.80 -19.88 -15.02
C ILE A 925 14.48 -20.38 -16.29
N GLN A 926 14.27 -21.65 -16.68
CA GLN A 926 14.73 -22.17 -17.97
C GLN A 926 14.04 -21.48 -19.15
N ALA A 927 12.73 -21.29 -19.13
CA ALA A 927 11.99 -20.67 -20.24
C ALA A 927 12.35 -19.19 -20.44
N SER A 928 12.59 -18.43 -19.37
CA SER A 928 13.05 -17.03 -19.43
C SER A 928 14.53 -16.91 -19.84
N LEU A 929 15.36 -17.87 -19.45
CA LEU A 929 16.72 -18.03 -20.01
C LEU A 929 16.71 -18.50 -21.48
N VAL A 930 15.64 -19.15 -21.95
CA VAL A 930 15.51 -19.59 -23.35
C VAL A 930 14.88 -18.51 -24.24
N GLN A 931 13.85 -17.79 -23.79
CA GLN A 931 13.18 -16.73 -24.55
C GLN A 931 13.99 -15.43 -24.65
N ASN A 932 14.77 -15.04 -23.64
CA ASN A 932 15.64 -13.85 -23.74
C ASN A 932 16.84 -14.02 -24.68
N ASN A 933 16.99 -15.21 -25.28
CA ASN A 933 18.05 -15.54 -26.23
C ASN A 933 17.54 -15.64 -27.69
N HIS A 934 16.23 -15.52 -27.92
CA HIS A 934 15.69 -15.27 -29.25
C HIS A 934 15.22 -13.82 -29.31
N LEU A 935 16.11 -12.90 -29.70
CA LEU A 935 15.81 -11.78 -30.60
C LEU A 935 17.04 -10.87 -30.73
N THR A 936 17.35 -10.57 -32.00
CA THR A 936 18.36 -9.64 -32.57
C THR A 936 19.83 -10.09 -32.61
N GLY A 937 20.11 -11.15 -33.37
CA GLY A 937 20.96 -10.95 -34.55
C GLY A 937 20.02 -10.67 -35.72
N ALA A 938 20.38 -9.79 -36.65
CA ALA A 938 19.60 -9.59 -37.88
C ALA A 938 19.15 -10.95 -38.42
N GLN A 939 17.86 -11.14 -38.67
CA GLN A 939 17.43 -12.27 -39.49
C GLN A 939 17.95 -11.99 -40.89
N VAL A 940 19.21 -12.35 -41.12
CA VAL A 940 19.59 -12.87 -42.42
C VAL A 940 18.82 -14.19 -42.49
N THR A 941 17.61 -14.14 -43.03
CA THR A 941 16.97 -15.32 -43.60
C THR A 941 17.87 -15.77 -44.74
N PHE A 942 18.93 -16.50 -44.40
CA PHE A 942 19.46 -17.48 -45.32
C PHE A 942 18.29 -18.41 -45.57
N LYS A 943 17.76 -18.40 -46.80
CA LYS A 943 16.94 -19.52 -47.26
C LYS A 943 17.72 -20.79 -46.89
N PRO A 944 17.21 -21.66 -46.01
CA PRO A 944 17.87 -22.92 -45.72
C PRO A 944 17.59 -23.85 -46.90
N SER A 945 18.19 -23.54 -48.05
CA SER A 945 18.11 -24.35 -49.26
C SER A 945 19.38 -25.19 -49.46
N ILE A 946 20.24 -25.28 -48.44
CA ILE A 946 21.42 -26.17 -48.44
C ILE A 946 21.40 -27.16 -47.25
N TYR A 947 20.60 -26.87 -46.22
CA TYR A 947 20.46 -27.73 -45.03
C TYR A 947 18.99 -27.98 -44.77
N ASN A 948 18.49 -29.19 -45.03
CA ASN A 948 17.12 -29.57 -44.70
C ASN A 948 17.03 -29.80 -43.17
N PRO A 949 16.33 -28.94 -42.39
CA PRO A 949 16.34 -29.04 -40.93
C PRO A 949 15.38 -30.11 -40.39
N GLN A 950 14.74 -30.90 -41.25
CA GLN A 950 13.68 -31.84 -40.85
C GLN A 950 14.17 -33.08 -40.08
N THR A 951 15.48 -33.34 -40.00
CA THR A 951 16.02 -34.58 -39.41
C THR A 951 17.09 -34.35 -38.35
N ILE A 952 16.87 -33.40 -37.42
CA ILE A 952 17.65 -33.35 -36.16
C ILE A 952 16.71 -33.72 -35.00
N VAL A 953 16.48 -35.01 -34.82
CA VAL A 953 15.75 -35.55 -33.67
C VAL A 953 16.74 -35.78 -32.53
N SER A 954 16.64 -34.99 -31.45
CA SER A 954 17.44 -35.19 -30.24
C SER A 954 16.86 -36.34 -29.40
N TYR A 955 17.57 -37.46 -29.30
CA TYR A 955 17.19 -38.57 -28.43
C TYR A 955 17.60 -38.28 -26.98
N ALA A 956 16.62 -37.99 -26.13
CA ALA A 956 16.84 -37.65 -24.72
C ALA A 956 16.35 -38.79 -23.81
N ASN A 957 17.26 -39.71 -23.44
CA ASN A 957 17.10 -40.43 -22.17
C ASN A 957 18.45 -40.89 -21.58
N ASN A 958 18.61 -40.72 -20.27
CA ASN A 958 19.85 -40.95 -19.49
C ASN A 958 20.31 -42.42 -19.39
N ASN A 959 19.77 -43.33 -20.21
CA ASN A 959 20.01 -44.78 -20.13
C ASN A 959 20.71 -45.36 -21.37
N GLY A 960 21.31 -44.53 -22.24
CA GLY A 960 21.91 -45.03 -23.49
C GLY A 960 23.07 -46.01 -23.29
N SER A 961 23.73 -46.05 -22.13
CA SER A 961 24.82 -47.02 -21.81
C SER A 961 24.36 -48.46 -21.83
N ASN A 962 23.06 -48.67 -21.69
CA ASN A 962 22.48 -50.00 -21.66
C ASN A 962 21.96 -50.44 -23.03
N ALA A 963 21.86 -49.56 -24.04
CA ALA A 963 21.25 -49.90 -25.33
C ALA A 963 22.12 -50.84 -26.19
N ARG A 964 23.40 -50.50 -26.40
CA ARG A 964 24.36 -51.35 -27.13
C ARG A 964 24.59 -52.68 -26.42
N THR A 965 24.77 -52.64 -25.10
CA THR A 965 25.01 -53.83 -24.29
C THR A 965 23.81 -54.77 -24.33
N ASN A 966 22.59 -54.25 -24.26
CA ASN A 966 21.37 -55.06 -24.33
C ASN A 966 21.12 -55.62 -25.74
N LEU A 967 21.40 -54.88 -26.81
CA LEU A 967 21.25 -55.39 -28.17
C LEU A 967 22.34 -56.42 -28.51
N MET A 968 23.59 -56.19 -28.11
CA MET A 968 24.67 -57.17 -28.30
C MET A 968 24.43 -58.44 -27.48
N ASN A 969 23.91 -58.32 -26.25
CA ASN A 969 23.47 -59.48 -25.47
C ASN A 969 22.29 -60.20 -26.14
N TYR A 970 21.36 -59.47 -26.76
CA TYR A 970 20.26 -60.07 -27.52
C TYR A 970 20.76 -60.83 -28.75
N LEU A 971 21.64 -60.24 -29.56
CA LEU A 971 22.24 -60.88 -30.74
C LEU A 971 23.10 -62.09 -30.36
N GLN A 972 23.88 -61.99 -29.30
CA GLN A 972 24.64 -63.13 -28.76
C GLN A 972 23.74 -64.24 -28.21
N ASN A 973 22.64 -63.90 -27.54
CA ASN A 973 21.71 -64.88 -26.97
C ASN A 973 20.80 -65.53 -28.02
N THR A 974 20.52 -64.86 -29.12
CA THR A 974 19.65 -65.37 -30.21
C THR A 974 20.43 -66.01 -31.35
N GLY A 975 21.75 -65.77 -31.44
CA GLY A 975 22.58 -66.22 -32.56
C GLY A 975 22.28 -65.51 -33.88
N ALA A 976 21.42 -64.48 -33.87
CA ALA A 976 20.98 -63.77 -35.05
C ALA A 976 22.10 -62.90 -35.64
N THR A 977 22.23 -62.90 -36.97
CA THR A 977 23.18 -62.06 -37.70
C THR A 977 22.62 -60.66 -37.96
N ILE A 978 23.48 -59.66 -38.19
CA ILE A 978 23.03 -58.28 -38.49
C ILE A 978 22.13 -58.23 -39.74
N ASP A 979 22.29 -59.17 -40.66
CA ASP A 979 21.41 -59.30 -41.83
C ASP A 979 19.97 -59.72 -41.48
N GLU A 980 19.76 -60.46 -40.38
CA GLU A 980 18.45 -60.89 -39.87
C GLU A 980 17.75 -59.81 -39.01
N ILE A 981 18.47 -58.75 -38.62
CA ILE A 981 17.94 -57.58 -37.87
C ILE A 981 16.92 -56.78 -38.70
N SER A 982 16.90 -56.98 -40.03
CA SER A 982 15.87 -56.44 -40.91
C SER A 982 14.46 -57.00 -40.68
N SER A 983 14.29 -57.94 -39.75
CA SER A 983 12.96 -58.39 -39.30
C SER A 983 12.26 -57.34 -38.43
N ASP A 984 10.99 -57.04 -38.75
CA ASP A 984 10.16 -56.03 -38.09
C ASP A 984 10.09 -56.14 -36.55
N THR A 985 10.40 -57.31 -35.99
CA THR A 985 10.38 -57.59 -34.55
C THR A 985 11.53 -56.94 -33.77
N VAL A 986 12.71 -56.79 -34.35
CA VAL A 986 13.86 -56.14 -33.69
C VAL A 986 13.80 -54.62 -33.88
N LEU A 987 13.36 -54.16 -35.05
CA LEU A 987 13.11 -52.75 -35.33
C LEU A 987 12.04 -52.18 -34.37
N SER A 988 10.94 -52.91 -34.17
CA SER A 988 9.89 -52.53 -33.22
C SER A 988 10.34 -52.59 -31.75
N TYR A 989 11.27 -53.47 -31.39
CA TYR A 989 11.88 -53.50 -30.05
C TYR A 989 12.72 -52.25 -29.75
N VAL A 990 13.50 -51.79 -30.74
CA VAL A 990 14.29 -50.55 -30.64
C VAL A 990 13.39 -49.31 -30.67
N GLN A 991 12.37 -49.29 -31.55
CA GLN A 991 11.41 -48.18 -31.67
C GLN A 991 10.60 -47.96 -30.37
N ASN A 992 10.06 -49.03 -29.78
CA ASN A 992 9.19 -48.94 -28.59
C ASN A 992 9.91 -48.50 -27.31
N ARG A 993 11.23 -48.69 -27.21
CA ARG A 993 11.98 -48.40 -25.98
C ARG A 993 12.78 -47.10 -26.04
N TYR A 994 12.98 -46.55 -27.24
CA TYR A 994 13.83 -45.38 -27.48
C TYR A 994 13.14 -44.21 -28.23
N TYR A 995 11.85 -44.31 -28.57
CA TYR A 995 11.04 -43.27 -29.25
C TYR A 995 11.74 -42.66 -30.49
N ALA A 996 11.84 -43.44 -31.57
CA ALA A 996 12.32 -42.98 -32.88
C ALA A 996 11.14 -42.81 -33.86
N SER A 997 11.18 -41.79 -34.72
CA SER A 997 10.19 -41.60 -35.80
C SER A 997 10.38 -42.59 -36.94
N GLU A 998 9.28 -42.94 -37.63
CA GLU A 998 9.20 -43.96 -38.69
C GLU A 998 10.18 -43.73 -39.86
N ASP A 999 10.55 -42.48 -40.18
CA ASP A 999 11.28 -42.14 -41.41
C ASP A 999 12.80 -42.38 -41.41
N ILE A 1000 13.41 -42.85 -40.31
CA ILE A 1000 14.88 -42.78 -40.12
C ILE A 1000 15.61 -44.12 -40.35
N PHE A 1001 14.92 -45.26 -40.37
CA PHE A 1001 15.56 -46.58 -40.50
C PHE A 1001 15.14 -47.28 -41.79
N VAL A 1002 15.56 -46.74 -42.93
CA VAL A 1002 15.23 -47.30 -44.25
C VAL A 1002 16.33 -48.23 -44.79
N ASN A 1003 17.56 -48.16 -44.25
CA ASN A 1003 18.68 -48.93 -44.79
C ASN A 1003 19.48 -49.69 -43.72
N LYS A 1004 19.88 -50.94 -44.00
CA LYS A 1004 20.61 -51.86 -43.07
C LYS A 1004 21.84 -51.20 -42.42
N TYR A 1005 22.50 -50.33 -43.17
CA TYR A 1005 23.69 -49.59 -42.75
C TYR A 1005 23.41 -48.47 -41.73
N GLN A 1006 22.21 -47.90 -41.71
CA GLN A 1006 21.81 -46.88 -40.73
C GLN A 1006 21.64 -47.46 -39.32
N ILE A 1007 21.26 -48.74 -39.21
CA ILE A 1007 21.15 -49.46 -37.94
C ILE A 1007 22.54 -49.78 -37.38
N ALA A 1008 23.46 -50.25 -38.23
CA ALA A 1008 24.88 -50.45 -37.87
C ALA A 1008 25.55 -49.12 -37.44
N LEU A 1009 25.21 -48.02 -38.10
CA LEU A 1009 25.67 -46.68 -37.77
C LEU A 1009 25.10 -46.15 -36.43
N ALA A 1010 23.84 -46.50 -36.11
CA ALA A 1010 23.23 -46.21 -34.82
C ALA A 1010 23.87 -47.04 -33.68
N LEU A 1011 24.33 -48.25 -33.97
CA LEU A 1011 25.02 -49.15 -33.03
C LEU A 1011 26.48 -48.75 -32.77
N TYR A 1012 27.16 -48.28 -33.81
CA TYR A 1012 28.49 -47.67 -33.74
C TYR A 1012 28.53 -46.52 -32.70
N ASN A 1013 27.49 -45.69 -32.73
CA ASN A 1013 27.30 -44.48 -31.93
C ASN A 1013 26.93 -44.70 -30.45
N ASN A 1014 27.40 -45.77 -29.79
CA ASN A 1014 27.10 -46.01 -28.37
C ASN A 1014 27.16 -44.68 -27.58
N LEU A 1015 26.00 -44.13 -27.21
CA LEU A 1015 25.85 -42.98 -26.31
C LEU A 1015 26.29 -41.56 -26.73
N THR A 1016 26.47 -41.20 -28.00
CA THR A 1016 26.60 -39.76 -28.35
C THR A 1016 25.33 -39.25 -29.03
N SER A 1017 24.33 -38.91 -28.23
CA SER A 1017 23.03 -38.38 -28.67
C SER A 1017 23.10 -36.97 -29.29
N THR A 1018 24.25 -36.53 -29.80
CA THR A 1018 24.52 -35.11 -30.06
C THR A 1018 25.36 -34.79 -31.30
N SER A 1019 25.88 -35.74 -32.08
CA SER A 1019 26.53 -35.38 -33.35
C SER A 1019 25.46 -35.22 -34.45
N PRO A 1020 25.22 -34.00 -34.98
CA PRO A 1020 24.26 -33.83 -36.06
C PRO A 1020 24.77 -34.57 -37.31
N SER A 1021 23.90 -35.36 -37.93
CA SER A 1021 24.18 -35.89 -39.26
C SER A 1021 24.10 -34.75 -40.26
N LEU A 1022 25.25 -34.30 -40.77
CA LEU A 1022 25.28 -33.32 -41.84
C LEU A 1022 25.34 -34.08 -43.16
N THR A 1023 24.23 -34.02 -43.89
CA THR A 1023 24.15 -34.49 -45.28
C THR A 1023 24.55 -33.30 -46.14
N PHE A 1024 25.56 -33.47 -46.99
CA PHE A 1024 26.00 -32.45 -47.93
C PHE A 1024 25.58 -32.85 -49.33
N ASN A 1025 25.01 -31.88 -50.03
CA ASN A 1025 24.74 -31.97 -51.44
C ASN A 1025 25.75 -31.07 -52.13
N SER A 1026 26.69 -31.65 -52.86
CA SER A 1026 27.55 -30.90 -53.76
C SER A 1026 26.91 -30.90 -55.15
N TYR A 1027 26.46 -29.72 -55.57
CA TYR A 1027 25.85 -29.49 -56.87
C TYR A 1027 26.94 -29.09 -57.87
N PHE A 1028 27.07 -29.85 -58.96
CA PHE A 1028 27.99 -29.53 -60.04
C PHE A 1028 27.16 -29.33 -61.31
N SER A 1029 27.00 -28.08 -61.76
CA SER A 1029 26.53 -27.84 -63.12
C SER A 1029 27.73 -27.64 -64.02
N THR A 1030 27.86 -28.48 -65.04
CA THR A 1030 28.73 -28.18 -66.18
C THR A 1030 28.14 -26.94 -66.89
N VAL A 1031 28.92 -25.87 -67.02
CA VAL A 1031 28.58 -24.71 -67.86
C VAL A 1031 29.48 -24.70 -69.07
#